data_AF-A0A9D8I9C7-F1
#
_entry.id   AF-A0A9D8I9C7-F1
#
_cell.length_a   1.000
_cell.length_b   1.000
_cell.length_c   1.000
_cell.angle_alpha   90.00
_cell.angle_beta   90.00
_cell.angle_gamma   90.00
#
_symmetry.space_group_name_H-M   'P 1'
#
loop_
_entity.id
_entity.type
_entity.pdbx_description
1 polymer ?
#
loop_
_entity_poly.entity_id
_entity_poly.type
_entity_poly.pdbx_seq_one_letter_code
_entity_poly.pdbx_strand_id
1 'polypeptide(L)'
;MNRKSLLLGGLVATLALSSRAAVNDTPAKPPATDRLLQQELRQEQIKTSTSRLGAQLDRLAEEYERNGLAGDDVTVLRAIRSVLGSLTDKEMGRVIELLQQARNAGKPGSPAALEAFAGQKGIVIQLRQLLLEFQRQQLLQQLSMRFSALAQRQGENLKEAVGLVQLARGRETFSFDESQRISLRIQETEQGTIGTEAGLLLKKLGELLKDMDGPTAERPQAAQRKAQDGQLVATLESATTDLKAAKLLGAAGSERKARDLMQEIAKLLLPNRDTIEILKQAIRDVEKAIADQKVVKDETQKLEGRKPDTAEVEKRQAEVVDKTASVRDDVKDVAPKAAEQLKASEQKMQEARATLNDNFQTGDQMRQTAPEQQQQAVAKLEEAKKTLEEQLAKAEAQLTKPQDKLAAAKELLEKVKELKKQEEALKAEASAAAEQKKPGELAKQASKQDALKQETQKTQEQAAPTSPEAAESIAEAAKQMQKAEQQLAQQKPEALMAQQAAVDALAQAEQQLEQKVASLEKAAEDKAKLEALSKKVGEIMKDQAKVQIDTAKAAEKPEAPSPKTADKQGELGKQTSEAKSEAAPLAPKAEKPLASAEKNMAESKSELGKPNAEAARAPQKEAMADLAAAKKAIDEKIGQLANELGQQMQSNAAQAAEAVAKAQENVNQALAQLQQPAGLGEMIKEAQKEIAQSLAKKAEGKPESAPVSEAKKSAQSAAQKLDQNDLKGAIGEMAKAQKSIEQAAQAGEPKGEGEPKGASQPKGEAKPGEGKPGEGKPGEGQPGGEPPPASLPQLAQKQADVKKLAELLSEMNATPAAQPLEGAAEAISPLAAGEAGQLPPAAQMSLQQALQALMDAAAQAEANKAMPAQANAQAAQQALAQAAASLALAQAGVGTPQTAQGQQPGQGQGQQPGNGKGQQPGNGKGQPQQPGQQAGKGDGKQGNWLGAGGADGAKRDLTGGSGFIGLPARDRAAIKQSVGEKYPEEFGRAVEQYLKNLSDTTSRPKGNK
;
A
#
# COMPACT_ATOMS: atom_id res chain seq x y z
N MET A 1 5.24 -4.85 34.61
CA MET A 1 4.84 -6.14 33.98
C MET A 1 6.09 -6.95 33.68
N ASN A 2 6.48 -7.89 34.55
CA ASN A 2 7.69 -8.70 34.38
C ASN A 2 7.41 -10.12 34.88
N ARG A 3 7.31 -11.07 33.93
CA ARG A 3 7.40 -12.54 34.10
C ARG A 3 7.22 -13.28 32.76
N LYS A 4 6.62 -12.63 31.75
CA LYS A 4 6.50 -13.16 30.38
C LYS A 4 7.73 -12.90 29.49
N SER A 5 8.56 -11.91 29.81
CA SER A 5 9.79 -11.57 29.05
C SER A 5 10.94 -12.59 29.24
N LEU A 6 10.95 -13.37 30.33
CA LEU A 6 11.93 -14.44 30.55
C LEU A 6 11.65 -15.70 29.71
N LEU A 7 10.39 -15.94 29.32
CA LEU A 7 10.01 -17.10 28.51
C LEU A 7 10.49 -16.99 27.05
N LEU A 8 10.65 -15.75 26.53
CA LEU A 8 11.18 -15.50 25.19
C LEU A 8 12.70 -15.72 25.14
N GLY A 9 13.43 -15.30 26.19
CA GLY A 9 14.87 -15.53 26.33
C GLY A 9 15.23 -17.02 26.54
N GLY A 10 14.40 -17.76 27.27
CA GLY A 10 14.59 -19.20 27.49
C GLY A 10 14.42 -20.06 26.24
N LEU A 11 13.51 -19.68 25.33
CA LEU A 11 13.24 -20.43 24.09
C LEU A 11 14.29 -20.19 23.00
N VAL A 12 14.83 -18.96 22.91
CA VAL A 12 15.88 -18.59 21.95
C VAL A 12 17.23 -19.22 22.33
N ALA A 13 17.52 -19.35 23.63
CA ALA A 13 18.70 -20.05 24.12
C ALA A 13 18.64 -21.58 23.86
N THR A 14 17.45 -22.21 23.95
CA THR A 14 17.29 -23.65 23.62
C THR A 14 17.33 -23.92 22.12
N LEU A 15 16.99 -22.94 21.27
CA LEU A 15 17.16 -23.04 19.81
C LEU A 15 18.62 -22.89 19.35
N ALA A 16 19.43 -22.09 20.05
CA ALA A 16 20.84 -21.89 19.73
C ALA A 16 21.76 -23.05 20.17
N LEU A 17 21.42 -23.76 21.26
CA LEU A 17 22.24 -24.88 21.74
C LEU A 17 22.06 -26.18 20.93
N SER A 18 20.94 -26.36 20.21
CA SER A 18 20.73 -27.53 19.35
C SER A 18 21.53 -27.47 18.03
N SER A 19 22.11 -26.32 17.69
CA SER A 19 22.92 -26.11 16.47
C SER A 19 24.44 -26.30 16.66
N ARG A 20 24.93 -26.67 17.86
CA ARG A 20 26.38 -26.75 18.14
C ARG A 20 26.92 -28.16 18.41
N ALA A 21 26.10 -29.20 18.49
CA ALA A 21 26.54 -30.56 18.78
C ALA A 21 26.53 -31.48 17.54
N ALA A 22 27.23 -31.11 16.47
CA ALA A 22 27.58 -32.02 15.36
C ALA A 22 28.66 -31.42 14.45
N VAL A 23 29.77 -30.93 15.01
CA VAL A 23 30.97 -30.60 14.23
C VAL A 23 32.17 -31.20 14.95
N ASN A 24 32.30 -32.51 14.82
CA ASN A 24 33.56 -33.25 14.85
C ASN A 24 33.26 -34.70 14.48
N ASP A 25 32.89 -34.89 13.22
CA ASP A 25 33.31 -36.07 12.47
C ASP A 25 33.12 -35.73 10.98
N THR A 26 34.19 -35.88 10.20
CA THR A 26 34.10 -35.85 8.74
C THR A 26 33.41 -37.11 8.24
N PRO A 27 32.28 -36.97 7.52
CA PRO A 27 32.12 -37.81 6.34
C PRO A 27 31.65 -37.03 5.10
N ALA A 28 31.70 -37.74 3.98
CA ALA A 28 31.64 -37.28 2.61
C ALA A 28 30.50 -36.31 2.24
N LYS A 29 30.77 -35.49 1.22
CA LYS A 29 29.87 -34.52 0.58
C LYS A 29 28.53 -35.19 0.20
N PRO A 30 27.38 -34.73 0.75
CA PRO A 30 26.10 -35.40 0.51
C PRO A 30 25.62 -35.23 -0.94
N PRO A 31 24.85 -36.20 -1.47
CA PRO A 31 24.29 -36.17 -2.83
C PRO A 31 23.41 -34.94 -3.08
N ALA A 32 23.25 -34.54 -4.33
CA ALA A 32 22.58 -33.29 -4.72
C ALA A 32 21.10 -33.22 -4.26
N THR A 33 20.45 -34.38 -4.10
CA THR A 33 19.07 -34.51 -3.61
C THR A 33 18.93 -34.12 -2.13
N ASP A 34 19.94 -34.41 -1.30
CA ASP A 34 19.95 -34.02 0.12
C ASP A 34 20.09 -32.51 0.32
N ARG A 35 20.71 -31.81 -0.64
CA ARG A 35 20.86 -30.34 -0.59
C ARG A 35 19.57 -29.61 -0.91
N LEU A 36 18.78 -30.12 -1.86
CA LEU A 36 17.46 -29.57 -2.20
C LEU A 36 16.48 -29.77 -1.04
N LEU A 37 16.50 -30.96 -0.41
CA LEU A 37 15.72 -31.24 0.80
C LEU A 37 16.11 -30.32 1.97
N GLN A 38 17.41 -30.09 2.18
CA GLN A 38 17.88 -29.13 3.19
C GLN A 38 17.48 -27.69 2.88
N GLN A 39 17.43 -27.29 1.61
CA GLN A 39 16.96 -25.95 1.20
C GLN A 39 15.45 -25.80 1.40
N GLU A 40 14.68 -26.83 1.05
CA GLU A 40 13.23 -26.89 1.26
C GLU A 40 12.87 -26.75 2.75
N LEU A 41 13.48 -27.57 3.62
CA LEU A 41 13.28 -27.52 5.07
C LEU A 41 13.67 -26.16 5.67
N ARG A 42 14.73 -25.52 5.15
CA ARG A 42 15.12 -24.17 5.57
C ARG A 42 14.10 -23.13 5.14
N GLN A 43 13.57 -23.23 3.92
CA GLN A 43 12.53 -22.32 3.44
C GLN A 43 11.22 -22.49 4.21
N GLU A 44 10.84 -23.70 4.59
CA GLU A 44 9.70 -23.94 5.49
C GLU A 44 9.90 -23.33 6.88
N GLN A 45 11.11 -23.42 7.43
CA GLN A 45 11.45 -22.81 8.72
C GLN A 45 11.40 -21.27 8.66
N ILE A 46 11.90 -20.68 7.56
CA ILE A 46 11.85 -19.23 7.33
C ILE A 46 10.40 -18.78 7.14
N LYS A 47 9.60 -19.51 6.35
CA LYS A 47 8.16 -19.26 6.17
C LYS A 47 7.45 -19.25 7.53
N THR A 48 7.61 -20.32 8.31
CA THR A 48 7.00 -20.46 9.65
C THR A 48 7.42 -19.34 10.62
N SER A 49 8.70 -18.97 10.61
CA SER A 49 9.22 -17.89 11.47
C SER A 49 8.67 -16.52 11.05
N THR A 50 8.52 -16.28 9.75
CA THR A 50 7.96 -15.04 9.20
C THR A 50 6.47 -14.93 9.48
N SER A 51 5.69 -16.02 9.36
CA SER A 51 4.28 -16.06 9.78
C SER A 51 4.10 -15.75 11.27
N ARG A 52 4.98 -16.29 12.13
CA ARG A 52 4.95 -16.00 13.58
C ARG A 52 5.23 -14.53 13.88
N LEU A 53 6.17 -13.92 13.16
CA LEU A 53 6.46 -12.48 13.26
C LEU A 53 5.26 -11.65 12.79
N GLY A 54 4.62 -12.01 11.68
CA GLY A 54 3.37 -11.39 11.22
C GLY A 54 2.27 -11.42 12.28
N ALA A 55 2.07 -12.57 12.95
CA ALA A 55 1.10 -12.72 14.04
C ALA A 55 1.49 -11.99 15.33
N GLN A 56 2.76 -11.61 15.50
CA GLN A 56 3.20 -10.75 16.60
C GLN A 56 2.99 -9.27 16.27
N LEU A 57 3.19 -8.87 15.01
CA LEU A 57 2.89 -7.52 14.52
C LEU A 57 1.38 -7.24 14.55
N ASP A 58 0.53 -8.22 14.22
CA ASP A 58 -0.93 -8.11 14.35
C ASP A 58 -1.34 -7.83 15.80
N ARG A 59 -0.77 -8.59 16.75
CA ARG A 59 -1.01 -8.37 18.18
C ARG A 59 -0.51 -7.02 18.67
N LEU A 60 0.64 -6.57 18.18
CA LEU A 60 1.18 -5.26 18.53
C LEU A 60 0.29 -4.14 17.97
N ALA A 61 -0.14 -4.25 16.71
CA ALA A 61 -1.07 -3.30 16.09
C ALA A 61 -2.40 -3.23 16.84
N GLU A 62 -2.97 -4.38 17.21
CA GLU A 62 -4.19 -4.46 18.03
C GLU A 62 -4.00 -3.86 19.43
N GLU A 63 -2.83 -4.05 20.07
CA GLU A 63 -2.52 -3.44 21.36
C GLU A 63 -2.39 -1.91 21.25
N TYR A 64 -1.81 -1.38 20.17
CA TYR A 64 -1.74 0.05 19.92
C TYR A 64 -3.14 0.66 19.71
N GLU A 65 -3.98 0.01 18.91
CA GLU A 65 -5.37 0.45 18.69
C GLU A 65 -6.21 0.41 19.97
N ARG A 66 -6.10 -0.66 20.76
CA ARG A 66 -6.81 -0.78 22.05
C ARG A 66 -6.40 0.27 23.07
N ASN A 67 -5.18 0.81 22.95
CA ASN A 67 -4.67 1.87 23.81
C ASN A 67 -4.92 3.27 23.24
N GLY A 68 -5.68 3.40 22.16
CA GLY A 68 -5.98 4.70 21.54
C GLY A 68 -4.78 5.37 20.89
N LEU A 69 -3.73 4.60 20.58
CA LEU A 69 -2.53 5.00 19.82
C LEU A 69 -2.69 4.57 18.35
N ALA A 70 -3.91 4.73 17.81
CA ALA A 70 -4.21 4.47 16.42
C ALA A 70 -3.67 5.63 15.57
N GLY A 71 -2.79 5.33 14.62
CA GLY A 71 -2.12 6.31 13.78
C GLY A 71 -1.20 5.64 12.76
N ASP A 72 -0.32 6.41 12.12
CA ASP A 72 0.59 5.94 11.08
C ASP A 72 1.50 4.78 11.53
N ASP A 73 1.82 4.65 12.83
CA ASP A 73 2.59 3.50 13.36
C ASP A 73 1.82 2.18 13.21
N VAL A 74 0.49 2.19 13.44
CA VAL A 74 -0.37 1.02 13.19
C VAL A 74 -0.49 0.76 11.69
N THR A 75 -0.58 1.82 10.88
CA THR A 75 -0.59 1.73 9.40
C THR A 75 0.70 1.12 8.87
N VAL A 76 1.86 1.51 9.42
CA VAL A 76 3.18 0.97 9.07
C VAL A 76 3.30 -0.47 9.56
N LEU A 77 2.91 -0.80 10.80
CA LEU A 77 2.91 -2.17 11.30
C LEU A 77 2.02 -3.09 10.46
N ARG A 78 0.86 -2.60 10.00
CA ARG A 78 -0.04 -3.31 9.08
C ARG A 78 0.51 -3.43 7.66
N ALA A 79 1.17 -2.40 7.14
CA ALA A 79 1.82 -2.45 5.84
C ALA A 79 2.99 -3.46 5.85
N ILE A 80 3.83 -3.42 6.88
CA ILE A 80 4.90 -4.39 7.12
C ILE A 80 4.30 -5.80 7.23
N ARG A 81 3.24 -5.99 8.01
CA ARG A 81 2.55 -7.27 8.14
C ARG A 81 1.95 -7.75 6.82
N SER A 82 1.38 -6.86 6.01
CA SER A 82 0.82 -7.19 4.69
C SER A 82 1.91 -7.65 3.73
N VAL A 83 3.05 -6.95 3.69
CA VAL A 83 4.23 -7.33 2.90
C VAL A 83 4.78 -8.68 3.38
N LEU A 84 4.92 -8.88 4.69
CA LEU A 84 5.34 -10.17 5.26
C LEU A 84 4.35 -11.29 4.93
N GLY A 85 3.04 -11.05 4.98
CA GLY A 85 2.02 -12.03 4.59
C GLY A 85 2.16 -12.46 3.12
N SER A 86 2.31 -11.50 2.21
CA SER A 86 2.52 -11.76 0.78
C SER A 86 3.81 -12.55 0.52
N LEU A 87 4.92 -12.16 1.15
CA LEU A 87 6.20 -12.86 1.10
C LEU A 87 6.10 -14.31 1.59
N THR A 88 5.29 -14.55 2.62
CA THR A 88 5.22 -15.84 3.31
C THR A 88 4.28 -16.81 2.60
N ASP A 89 3.07 -16.37 2.24
CA ASP A 89 2.03 -17.25 1.69
C ASP A 89 2.18 -17.47 0.19
N LYS A 90 2.59 -16.44 -0.57
CA LYS A 90 2.69 -16.51 -2.03
C LYS A 90 4.11 -16.80 -2.50
N GLU A 91 5.08 -15.98 -2.13
CA GLU A 91 6.44 -16.09 -2.70
C GLU A 91 7.25 -17.25 -2.08
N MET A 92 7.32 -17.36 -0.74
CA MET A 92 8.01 -18.47 -0.07
C MET A 92 7.30 -19.81 -0.29
N GLY A 93 5.96 -19.81 -0.38
CA GLY A 93 5.16 -20.98 -0.76
C GLY A 93 5.56 -21.52 -2.14
N ARG A 94 5.57 -20.64 -3.15
CA ARG A 94 5.96 -20.99 -4.53
C ARG A 94 7.41 -21.49 -4.63
N VAL A 95 8.34 -20.90 -3.86
CA VAL A 95 9.73 -21.39 -3.79
C VAL A 95 9.82 -22.80 -3.18
N ILE A 96 9.05 -23.11 -2.13
CA ILE A 96 9.02 -24.45 -1.52
C ILE A 96 8.46 -25.47 -2.52
N GLU A 97 7.40 -25.13 -3.25
CA GLU A 97 6.83 -25.98 -4.30
C GLU A 97 7.82 -26.23 -5.44
N LEU A 98 8.53 -25.19 -5.91
CA LEU A 98 9.54 -25.32 -6.96
C LEU A 98 10.75 -26.16 -6.51
N LEU A 99 11.16 -26.05 -5.24
CA LEU A 99 12.19 -26.92 -4.64
C LEU A 99 11.72 -28.38 -4.53
N GLN A 100 10.46 -28.61 -4.17
CA GLN A 100 9.85 -29.94 -4.15
C GLN A 100 9.79 -30.57 -5.55
N GLN A 101 9.38 -29.79 -6.56
CA GLN A 101 9.38 -30.23 -7.96
C GLN A 101 10.80 -30.55 -8.45
N ALA A 102 11.79 -29.70 -8.13
CA ALA A 102 13.20 -29.94 -8.46
C ALA A 102 13.76 -31.19 -7.77
N ARG A 103 13.37 -31.45 -6.51
CA ARG A 103 13.74 -32.64 -5.74
C ARG A 103 13.15 -33.91 -6.37
N ASN A 104 11.85 -33.88 -6.69
CA ASN A 104 11.14 -35.02 -7.28
C ASN A 104 11.65 -35.35 -8.69
N ALA A 105 12.15 -34.36 -9.44
CA ALA A 105 12.78 -34.55 -10.75
C ALA A 105 14.23 -35.08 -10.69
N GLY A 106 14.86 -35.15 -9.51
CA GLY A 106 16.18 -35.74 -9.30
C GLY A 106 17.36 -35.04 -10.00
N LYS A 107 17.16 -33.85 -10.59
CA LYS A 107 18.19 -33.11 -11.35
C LYS A 107 18.44 -31.73 -10.73
N PRO A 108 19.63 -31.46 -10.16
CA PRO A 108 19.95 -30.19 -9.47
C PRO A 108 20.12 -28.96 -10.40
N GLY A 109 19.89 -29.11 -11.71
CA GLY A 109 19.88 -28.02 -12.70
C GLY A 109 18.56 -27.93 -13.47
N SER A 110 17.46 -28.40 -12.89
CA SER A 110 16.14 -28.28 -13.52
C SER A 110 15.70 -26.82 -13.61
N PRO A 111 14.86 -26.45 -14.60
CA PRO A 111 14.26 -25.11 -14.66
C PRO A 111 13.59 -24.68 -13.35
N ALA A 112 12.91 -25.62 -12.67
CA ALA A 112 12.31 -25.40 -11.37
C ALA A 112 13.32 -25.04 -10.26
N ALA A 113 14.52 -25.64 -10.27
CA ALA A 113 15.58 -25.29 -9.31
C ALA A 113 16.15 -23.88 -9.57
N LEU A 114 16.28 -23.48 -10.84
CA LEU A 114 16.74 -22.14 -11.23
C LEU A 114 15.69 -21.07 -10.90
N GLU A 115 14.42 -21.36 -11.13
CA GLU A 115 13.29 -20.49 -10.81
C GLU A 115 13.10 -20.35 -9.29
N ALA A 116 13.23 -21.44 -8.53
CA ALA A 116 13.27 -21.40 -7.06
C ALA A 116 14.40 -20.49 -6.55
N PHE A 117 15.60 -20.57 -7.16
CA PHE A 117 16.74 -19.74 -6.78
C PHE A 117 16.53 -18.25 -7.13
N ALA A 118 15.90 -17.95 -8.27
CA ALA A 118 15.52 -16.59 -8.64
C ALA A 118 14.45 -16.02 -7.67
N GLY A 119 13.44 -16.82 -7.33
CA GLY A 119 12.42 -16.48 -6.34
C GLY A 119 13.00 -16.24 -4.94
N GLN A 120 13.93 -17.08 -4.49
CA GLN A 120 14.67 -16.87 -3.22
C GLN A 120 15.42 -15.54 -3.21
N LYS A 121 16.06 -15.16 -4.32
CA LYS A 121 16.78 -13.90 -4.43
C LYS A 121 15.82 -12.70 -4.38
N GLY A 122 14.65 -12.80 -5.00
CA GLY A 122 13.58 -11.79 -4.92
C GLY A 122 13.10 -11.56 -3.49
N ILE A 123 12.77 -12.64 -2.78
CA ILE A 123 12.35 -12.63 -1.37
C ILE A 123 13.40 -11.94 -0.48
N VAL A 124 14.68 -12.28 -0.67
CA VAL A 124 15.78 -11.67 0.09
C VAL A 124 15.92 -10.18 -0.18
N ILE A 125 15.70 -9.72 -1.42
CA ILE A 125 15.76 -8.30 -1.76
C ILE A 125 14.61 -7.54 -1.08
N GLN A 126 13.39 -8.07 -1.11
CA GLN A 126 12.23 -7.44 -0.47
C GLN A 126 12.37 -7.40 1.07
N LEU A 127 12.86 -8.49 1.69
CA LEU A 127 13.14 -8.50 3.15
C LEU A 127 14.25 -7.52 3.53
N ARG A 128 15.28 -7.37 2.69
CA ARG A 128 16.33 -6.36 2.88
C ARG A 128 15.78 -4.94 2.77
N GLN A 129 14.88 -4.70 1.82
CA GLN A 129 14.24 -3.40 1.65
C GLN A 129 13.35 -3.05 2.83
N LEU A 130 12.57 -4.00 3.34
CA LEU A 130 11.75 -3.85 4.55
C LEU A 130 12.60 -3.55 5.79
N LEU A 131 13.71 -4.27 5.95
CA LEU A 131 14.65 -4.05 7.05
C LEU A 131 15.32 -2.67 6.94
N LEU A 132 15.66 -2.25 5.72
CA LEU A 132 16.24 -0.95 5.45
C LEU A 132 15.25 0.18 5.77
N GLU A 133 13.97 0.04 5.40
CA GLU A 133 12.90 0.99 5.72
C GLU A 133 12.71 1.13 7.25
N PHE A 134 12.69 0.00 7.95
CA PHE A 134 12.57 -0.03 9.42
C PHE A 134 13.80 0.60 10.10
N GLN A 135 15.01 0.28 9.64
CA GLN A 135 16.25 0.90 10.14
C GLN A 135 16.25 2.42 9.88
N ARG A 136 15.76 2.88 8.74
CA ARG A 136 15.61 4.31 8.42
C ARG A 136 14.66 5.00 9.39
N GLN A 137 13.50 4.40 9.69
CA GLN A 137 12.56 4.94 10.66
C GLN A 137 13.15 5.02 12.07
N GLN A 138 13.86 3.98 12.52
CA GLN A 138 14.57 4.01 13.81
C GLN A 138 15.64 5.11 13.84
N LEU A 139 16.38 5.31 12.75
CA LEU A 139 17.37 6.38 12.64
C LEU A 139 16.73 7.76 12.72
N LEU A 140 15.58 7.97 12.07
CA LEU A 140 14.83 9.24 12.17
C LEU A 140 14.35 9.52 13.60
N GLN A 141 13.83 8.50 14.29
CA GLN A 141 13.43 8.62 15.69
C GLN A 141 14.62 8.93 16.61
N GLN A 142 15.77 8.27 16.38
CA GLN A 142 17.01 8.57 17.11
C GLN A 142 17.50 10.00 16.86
N LEU A 143 17.45 10.47 15.61
CA LEU A 143 17.80 11.85 15.26
C LEU A 143 16.86 12.85 15.95
N SER A 144 15.55 12.59 15.95
CA SER A 144 14.56 13.39 16.66
C SER A 144 14.89 13.51 18.15
N MET A 145 15.12 12.37 18.83
CA MET A 145 15.47 12.36 20.26
C MET A 145 16.76 13.14 20.54
N ARG A 146 17.78 13.03 19.67
CA ARG A 146 19.04 13.75 19.85
C ARG A 146 18.90 15.25 19.63
N PHE A 147 18.14 15.70 18.63
CA PHE A 147 17.82 17.12 18.47
C PHE A 147 17.01 17.67 19.64
N SER A 148 16.07 16.89 20.18
CA SER A 148 15.33 17.26 21.39
C SER A 148 16.25 17.39 22.61
N ALA A 149 17.18 16.45 22.80
CA ALA A 149 18.17 16.53 23.88
C ALA A 149 19.12 17.74 23.73
N LEU A 150 19.54 18.07 22.51
CA LEU A 150 20.33 19.27 22.24
C LEU A 150 19.52 20.55 22.50
N ALA A 151 18.25 20.58 22.13
CA ALA A 151 17.37 21.71 22.45
C ALA A 151 17.23 21.91 23.97
N GLN A 152 17.11 20.82 24.75
CA GLN A 152 17.07 20.92 26.21
C GLN A 152 18.37 21.48 26.77
N ARG A 153 19.53 20.95 26.35
CA ARG A 153 20.86 21.46 26.75
C ARG A 153 21.04 22.94 26.38
N GLN A 154 20.63 23.33 25.17
CA GLN A 154 20.64 24.71 24.69
C GLN A 154 19.74 25.62 25.53
N GLY A 155 18.59 25.10 26.01
CA GLY A 155 17.70 25.81 26.92
C GLY A 155 18.32 26.03 28.30
N GLU A 156 19.07 25.07 28.83
CA GLU A 156 19.81 25.26 30.09
C GLU A 156 20.98 26.25 29.91
N ASN A 157 21.71 26.18 28.80
CA ASN A 157 22.77 27.14 28.47
C ASN A 157 22.22 28.57 28.36
N LEU A 158 21.04 28.72 27.74
CA LEU A 158 20.31 29.99 27.67
C LEU A 158 19.94 30.55 29.05
N LYS A 159 19.51 29.69 29.98
CA LYS A 159 19.16 30.12 31.35
C LYS A 159 20.39 30.69 32.07
N GLU A 160 21.55 30.08 31.90
CA GLU A 160 22.83 30.58 32.42
C GLU A 160 23.19 31.95 31.80
N ALA A 161 23.04 32.09 30.48
CA ALA A 161 23.26 33.35 29.75
C ALA A 161 22.42 34.50 30.33
N VAL A 162 21.12 34.26 30.49
CA VAL A 162 20.16 35.25 30.99
C VAL A 162 20.46 35.58 32.45
N GLY A 163 20.83 34.59 33.27
CA GLY A 163 21.29 34.82 34.63
C GLY A 163 22.52 35.73 34.70
N LEU A 164 23.51 35.51 33.83
CA LEU A 164 24.69 36.36 33.73
C LEU A 164 24.34 37.77 33.24
N VAL A 165 23.40 37.94 32.30
CA VAL A 165 22.89 39.26 31.88
C VAL A 165 22.30 40.01 33.08
N GLN A 166 21.47 39.35 33.88
CA GLN A 166 20.80 39.94 35.04
C GLN A 166 21.81 40.33 36.14
N LEU A 167 22.81 39.49 36.39
CA LEU A 167 23.87 39.76 37.38
C LEU A 167 24.84 40.84 36.93
N ALA A 168 25.14 40.92 35.63
CA ALA A 168 26.03 41.92 35.07
C ALA A 168 25.43 43.34 35.15
N ARG A 169 24.09 43.51 35.14
CA ARG A 169 23.38 44.81 35.20
C ARG A 169 23.97 45.88 34.27
N GLY A 170 24.44 45.49 33.07
CA GLY A 170 25.06 46.40 32.10
C GLY A 170 26.51 46.80 32.38
N ARG A 171 27.20 46.17 33.34
CA ARG A 171 28.63 46.39 33.60
C ARG A 171 29.50 45.65 32.57
N GLU A 172 30.66 46.23 32.26
CA GLU A 172 31.63 45.61 31.36
C GLU A 172 32.24 44.32 31.93
N THR A 173 32.67 43.45 31.03
CA THR A 173 33.08 42.07 31.31
C THR A 173 34.36 41.97 32.14
N PHE A 174 35.16 43.04 32.17
CA PHE A 174 36.30 43.17 33.09
C PHE A 174 35.88 43.24 34.56
N SER A 175 34.65 43.71 34.85
CA SER A 175 34.11 43.80 36.22
C SER A 175 33.52 42.49 36.74
N PHE A 176 33.55 41.42 35.95
CA PHE A 176 33.07 40.11 36.37
C PHE A 176 33.98 39.53 37.44
N ASP A 177 33.36 39.02 38.50
CA ASP A 177 34.08 38.24 39.49
C ASP A 177 34.54 36.88 38.92
N GLU A 178 35.43 36.20 39.64
CA GLU A 178 36.00 34.93 39.17
C GLU A 178 34.92 33.86 38.94
N SER A 179 33.85 33.86 39.73
CA SER A 179 32.74 32.93 39.56
C SER A 179 31.99 33.18 38.25
N GLN A 180 31.72 34.44 37.91
CA GLN A 180 31.04 34.84 36.68
C GLN A 180 31.89 34.54 35.45
N ARG A 181 33.21 34.73 35.53
CA ARG A 181 34.14 34.36 34.45
C ARG A 181 34.20 32.85 34.22
N ILE A 182 34.15 32.06 35.30
CA ILE A 182 34.08 30.60 35.22
C ILE A 182 32.75 30.16 34.58
N SER A 183 31.61 30.72 35.00
CA SER A 183 30.30 30.42 34.40
C SER A 183 30.26 30.74 32.91
N LEU A 184 30.77 31.91 32.50
CA LEU A 184 30.84 32.28 31.08
C LEU A 184 31.70 31.29 30.27
N ARG A 185 32.81 30.82 30.84
CA ARG A 185 33.71 29.87 30.16
C ARG A 185 33.10 28.46 30.06
N ILE A 186 32.33 28.04 31.06
CA ILE A 186 31.54 26.80 31.01
C ILE A 186 30.48 26.92 29.90
N GLN A 187 29.77 28.05 29.86
CA GLN A 187 28.74 28.32 28.86
C GLN A 187 29.29 28.33 27.43
N GLU A 188 30.45 28.95 27.20
CA GLU A 188 31.14 28.95 25.91
C GLU A 188 31.49 27.52 25.46
N THR A 189 31.99 26.70 26.40
CA THR A 189 32.39 25.32 26.13
C THR A 189 31.18 24.45 25.77
N GLU A 190 30.09 24.59 26.51
CA GLU A 190 28.85 23.86 26.25
C GLU A 190 28.21 24.31 24.93
N GLN A 191 28.19 25.61 24.64
CA GLN A 191 27.66 26.14 23.37
C GLN A 191 28.43 25.60 22.16
N GLY A 192 29.76 25.56 22.22
CA GLY A 192 30.60 24.99 21.16
C GLY A 192 30.35 23.48 20.96
N THR A 193 30.06 22.77 22.05
CA THR A 193 29.72 21.33 22.03
C THR A 193 28.36 21.11 21.37
N ILE A 194 27.34 21.87 21.77
CA ILE A 194 25.99 21.82 21.16
C ILE A 194 26.08 22.14 19.67
N GLY A 195 26.83 23.17 19.28
CA GLY A 195 27.07 23.53 17.88
C GLY A 195 27.66 22.39 17.05
N THR A 196 28.69 21.74 17.58
CA THR A 196 29.36 20.63 16.92
C THR A 196 28.45 19.41 16.78
N GLU A 197 27.74 19.04 17.86
CA GLU A 197 26.80 17.91 17.84
C GLU A 197 25.63 18.15 16.88
N ALA A 198 25.04 19.34 16.88
CA ALA A 198 23.95 19.70 15.96
C ALA A 198 24.40 19.61 14.49
N GLY A 199 25.60 20.11 14.17
CA GLY A 199 26.18 20.00 12.83
C GLY A 199 26.37 18.55 12.38
N LEU A 200 26.83 17.67 13.28
CA LEU A 200 26.98 16.24 12.99
C LEU A 200 25.63 15.55 12.75
N LEU A 201 24.59 15.87 13.53
CA LEU A 201 23.25 15.32 13.34
C LEU A 201 22.64 15.78 12.01
N LEU A 202 22.83 17.04 11.62
CA LEU A 202 22.37 17.55 10.32
C LEU A 202 23.09 16.88 9.15
N LYS A 203 24.40 16.63 9.28
CA LYS A 203 25.15 15.88 8.28
C LYS A 203 24.62 14.45 8.14
N LYS A 204 24.37 13.77 9.27
CA LYS A 204 23.79 12.42 9.29
C LYS A 204 22.39 12.37 8.70
N LEU A 205 21.56 13.38 8.96
CA LEU A 205 20.25 13.54 8.33
C LEU A 205 20.36 13.73 6.81
N GLY A 206 21.30 14.55 6.36
CA GLY A 206 21.56 14.76 4.92
C GLY A 206 22.13 13.54 4.21
N GLU A 207 22.93 12.73 4.89
CA GLU A 207 23.42 11.44 4.37
C GLU A 207 22.27 10.43 4.24
N LEU A 208 21.42 10.32 5.27
CA LEU A 208 20.23 9.47 5.23
C LEU A 208 19.32 9.81 4.04
N LEU A 209 19.17 11.10 3.74
CA LEU A 209 18.32 11.60 2.65
C LEU A 209 18.82 11.29 1.24
N LYS A 210 20.11 10.99 1.04
CA LYS A 210 20.64 10.63 -0.28
C LYS A 210 20.14 9.28 -0.78
N ASP A 211 19.74 8.42 0.15
CA ASP A 211 19.33 7.04 -0.13
C ASP A 211 17.80 6.86 -0.01
N MET A 212 17.05 7.94 0.21
CA MET A 212 15.58 7.93 0.38
C MET A 212 14.86 8.54 -0.81
N ASP A 213 13.83 7.84 -1.32
CA ASP A 213 12.96 8.30 -2.41
C ASP A 213 11.48 8.19 -2.03
N GLY A 214 10.64 9.04 -2.60
CA GLY A 214 9.18 8.97 -2.43
C GLY A 214 8.65 9.56 -1.10
N PRO A 215 7.41 9.19 -0.69
CA PRO A 215 6.71 9.82 0.44
C PRO A 215 7.42 9.69 1.79
N THR A 216 8.29 8.69 1.96
CA THR A 216 9.04 8.48 3.21
C THR A 216 10.20 9.46 3.40
N ALA A 217 10.63 10.14 2.32
CA ALA A 217 11.68 11.17 2.35
C ALA A 217 11.16 12.57 2.71
N GLU A 218 9.85 12.84 2.61
CA GLU A 218 9.30 14.19 2.74
C GLU A 218 9.56 14.83 4.12
N ARG A 219 9.35 14.07 5.21
CA ARG A 219 9.57 14.52 6.59
C ARG A 219 11.03 14.87 6.89
N PRO A 220 12.01 13.97 6.64
CA PRO A 220 13.41 14.33 6.83
C PRO A 220 13.87 15.46 5.91
N GLN A 221 13.34 15.57 4.69
CA GLN A 221 13.64 16.71 3.81
C GLN A 221 13.10 18.03 4.39
N ALA A 222 11.88 18.03 4.94
CA ALA A 222 11.32 19.20 5.61
C ALA A 222 12.17 19.61 6.83
N ALA A 223 12.60 18.64 7.64
CA ALA A 223 13.50 18.88 8.76
C ALA A 223 14.86 19.46 8.32
N GLN A 224 15.44 18.94 7.23
CA GLN A 224 16.69 19.45 6.68
C GLN A 224 16.54 20.88 6.13
N ARG A 225 15.46 21.14 5.37
CA ARG A 225 15.15 22.50 4.88
C ARG A 225 14.95 23.48 6.02
N LYS A 226 14.21 23.09 7.06
CA LYS A 226 13.99 23.92 8.24
C LYS A 226 15.29 24.35 8.92
N ALA A 227 16.25 23.43 9.02
CA ALA A 227 17.58 23.74 9.56
C ALA A 227 18.37 24.73 8.68
N GLN A 228 18.24 24.62 7.36
CA GLN A 228 18.90 25.50 6.38
C GLN A 228 18.27 26.89 6.36
N ASP A 229 16.95 26.97 6.20
CA ASP A 229 16.18 28.22 6.13
C ASP A 229 16.26 28.99 7.46
N GLY A 230 16.21 28.27 8.58
CA GLY A 230 16.40 28.83 9.92
C GLY A 230 17.85 29.24 10.23
N GLN A 231 18.80 28.83 9.39
CA GLN A 231 20.24 29.03 9.57
C GLN A 231 20.74 28.51 10.93
N LEU A 232 20.35 27.28 11.30
CA LEU A 232 20.64 26.73 12.63
C LEU A 232 22.14 26.74 12.97
N VAL A 233 23.00 26.29 12.05
CA VAL A 233 24.46 26.25 12.26
C VAL A 233 25.03 27.65 12.47
N ALA A 234 24.68 28.61 11.61
CA ALA A 234 25.14 29.99 11.73
C ALA A 234 24.64 30.64 13.03
N THR A 235 23.43 30.30 13.47
CA THR A 235 22.86 30.79 14.73
C THR A 235 23.63 30.25 15.95
N LEU A 236 24.02 28.97 15.94
CA LEU A 236 24.84 28.34 16.99
C LEU A 236 26.28 28.91 17.02
N GLU A 237 26.85 29.20 15.86
CA GLU A 237 28.15 29.87 15.73
C GLU A 237 28.12 31.32 16.22
N SER A 238 27.04 32.05 15.92
CA SER A 238 26.80 33.41 16.42
C SER A 238 26.71 33.43 17.94
N ALA A 239 25.96 32.51 18.54
CA ALA A 239 25.89 32.36 19.99
C ALA A 239 27.28 32.14 20.62
N THR A 240 28.08 31.25 20.02
CA THR A 240 29.46 30.98 20.49
C THR A 240 30.34 32.24 20.38
N THR A 241 30.22 32.98 19.29
CA THR A 241 31.01 34.20 19.04
C THR A 241 30.62 35.32 20.01
N ASP A 242 29.32 35.48 20.26
CA ASP A 242 28.80 36.46 21.20
C ASP A 242 29.21 36.11 22.64
N LEU A 243 29.25 34.84 23.04
CA LEU A 243 29.76 34.43 24.35
C LEU A 243 31.26 34.71 24.52
N LYS A 244 32.08 34.45 23.49
CA LYS A 244 33.52 34.79 23.48
C LYS A 244 33.78 36.29 23.59
N ALA A 245 32.96 37.07 22.89
CA ALA A 245 32.98 38.53 22.98
C ALA A 245 32.28 39.06 24.24
N ALA A 246 31.72 38.16 25.06
CA ALA A 246 30.94 38.42 26.25
C ALA A 246 29.76 39.40 26.02
N LYS A 247 29.18 39.34 24.82
CA LYS A 247 27.93 39.98 24.39
C LYS A 247 26.74 39.13 24.82
N LEU A 248 26.50 39.06 26.12
CA LEU A 248 25.55 38.12 26.74
C LEU A 248 24.11 38.23 26.21
N LEU A 249 23.64 39.44 25.86
CA LEU A 249 22.30 39.63 25.27
C LEU A 249 22.18 39.07 23.85
N GLY A 250 23.21 39.24 23.01
CA GLY A 250 23.26 38.68 21.66
C GLY A 250 23.36 37.16 21.68
N ALA A 251 24.17 36.64 22.62
CA ALA A 251 24.26 35.22 22.90
C ALA A 251 22.89 34.64 23.28
N ALA A 252 22.21 35.19 24.28
CA ALA A 252 20.90 34.72 24.73
C ALA A 252 19.85 34.74 23.59
N GLY A 253 19.86 35.76 22.73
CA GLY A 253 18.98 35.81 21.55
C GLY A 253 19.25 34.68 20.55
N SER A 254 20.52 34.44 20.25
CA SER A 254 20.95 33.38 19.33
C SER A 254 20.68 31.98 19.90
N GLU A 255 20.96 31.77 21.18
CA GLU A 255 20.71 30.51 21.89
C GLU A 255 19.22 30.15 21.91
N ARG A 256 18.33 31.14 22.16
CA ARG A 256 16.88 30.95 22.08
C ARG A 256 16.45 30.51 20.68
N LYS A 257 16.89 31.22 19.63
CA LYS A 257 16.55 30.88 18.25
C LYS A 257 17.04 29.48 17.88
N ALA A 258 18.26 29.11 18.30
CA ALA A 258 18.79 27.78 18.04
C ALA A 258 18.02 26.66 18.77
N ARG A 259 17.63 26.89 20.02
CA ARG A 259 16.78 25.98 20.80
C ARG A 259 15.48 25.69 20.06
N ASP A 260 14.76 26.73 19.66
CA ASP A 260 13.45 26.63 19.05
C ASP A 260 13.54 25.88 17.69
N LEU A 261 14.55 26.20 16.87
CA LEU A 261 14.83 25.49 15.62
C LEU A 261 15.12 23.99 15.82
N MET A 262 15.90 23.63 16.84
CA MET A 262 16.19 22.22 17.14
C MET A 262 14.94 21.45 17.61
N GLN A 263 14.02 22.10 18.33
CA GLN A 263 12.74 21.50 18.70
C GLN A 263 11.86 21.27 17.49
N GLU A 264 11.77 22.23 16.57
CA GLU A 264 11.00 22.08 15.34
C GLU A 264 11.55 20.97 14.43
N ILE A 265 12.87 20.87 14.29
CA ILE A 265 13.53 19.77 13.57
C ILE A 265 13.22 18.43 14.24
N ALA A 266 13.29 18.35 15.57
CA ALA A 266 12.95 17.14 16.30
C ALA A 266 11.49 16.71 16.06
N LYS A 267 10.55 17.66 16.03
CA LYS A 267 9.14 17.41 15.73
C LYS A 267 8.92 16.90 14.30
N LEU A 268 9.55 17.53 13.30
CA LEU A 268 9.44 17.14 11.89
C LEU A 268 9.97 15.73 11.60
N LEU A 269 10.94 15.25 12.40
CA LEU A 269 11.51 13.91 12.25
C LEU A 269 10.66 12.80 12.88
N LEU A 270 9.64 13.16 13.67
CA LEU A 270 8.68 12.18 14.20
C LEU A 270 7.69 11.73 13.12
N PRO A 271 7.08 10.53 13.26
CA PRO A 271 5.85 10.18 12.53
C PRO A 271 4.83 11.31 12.62
N ASN A 272 4.14 11.60 11.52
CA ASN A 272 3.04 12.58 11.53
C ASN A 272 2.03 12.10 12.57
N ARG A 273 1.84 12.91 13.61
CA ARG A 273 0.83 12.63 14.63
C ARG A 273 -0.54 12.89 14.00
N ASP A 274 -1.46 11.95 14.18
CA ASP A 274 -2.84 12.18 13.78
C ASP A 274 -3.41 13.37 14.57
N THR A 275 -4.37 14.08 13.98
CA THR A 275 -5.04 15.25 14.57
C THR A 275 -5.55 14.94 15.98
N ILE A 276 -6.06 13.73 16.20
CA ILE A 276 -6.49 13.25 17.53
C ILE A 276 -5.33 13.17 18.53
N GLU A 277 -4.17 12.66 18.12
CA GLU A 277 -3.00 12.57 19.01
C GLU A 277 -2.43 13.95 19.33
N ILE A 278 -2.41 14.86 18.35
CA ILE A 278 -2.03 16.27 18.55
C ILE A 278 -2.96 16.90 19.60
N LEU A 279 -4.27 16.75 19.44
CA LEU A 279 -5.26 17.30 20.38
C LEU A 279 -5.15 16.68 21.77
N LYS A 280 -5.01 15.35 21.89
CA LYS A 280 -4.80 14.66 23.18
C LYS A 280 -3.53 15.10 23.88
N GLN A 281 -2.43 15.24 23.15
CA GLN A 281 -1.16 15.70 23.71
C GLN A 281 -1.25 17.16 24.15
N ALA A 282 -1.86 18.03 23.34
CA ALA A 282 -2.06 19.42 23.68
C ALA A 282 -2.92 19.57 24.95
N ILE A 283 -4.00 18.80 25.10
CA ILE A 283 -4.82 18.83 26.32
C ILE A 283 -3.96 18.50 27.57
N ARG A 284 -3.14 17.45 27.52
CA ARG A 284 -2.23 17.08 28.62
C ARG A 284 -1.22 18.19 28.93
N ASP A 285 -0.66 18.81 27.91
CA ASP A 285 0.34 19.87 28.08
C ASP A 285 -0.31 21.17 28.61
N VAL A 286 -1.53 21.50 28.19
CA VAL A 286 -2.32 22.60 28.79
C VAL A 286 -2.67 22.30 30.24
N GLU A 287 -3.09 21.07 30.58
CA GLU A 287 -3.34 20.67 31.97
C GLU A 287 -2.10 20.86 32.86
N LYS A 288 -0.94 20.48 32.34
CA LYS A 288 0.34 20.70 33.04
C LYS A 288 0.64 22.19 33.18
N ALA A 289 0.43 22.99 32.13
CA ALA A 289 0.62 24.44 32.20
C ALA A 289 -0.33 25.09 33.22
N ILE A 290 -1.58 24.62 33.34
CA ILE A 290 -2.54 25.07 34.36
C ILE A 290 -2.02 24.77 35.76
N ALA A 291 -1.54 23.54 35.98
CA ALA A 291 -0.99 23.13 37.27
C ALA A 291 0.26 23.96 37.63
N ASP A 292 1.21 24.08 36.72
CA ASP A 292 2.44 24.85 36.91
C ASP A 292 2.11 26.34 37.17
N GLN A 293 1.15 26.93 36.44
CA GLN A 293 0.72 28.31 36.64
C GLN A 293 0.06 28.55 38.00
N LYS A 294 -0.74 27.59 38.50
CA LYS A 294 -1.35 27.66 39.84
C LYS A 294 -0.27 27.60 40.93
N VAL A 295 0.75 26.76 40.77
CA VAL A 295 1.89 26.71 41.69
C VAL A 295 2.65 28.03 41.71
N VAL A 296 2.97 28.59 40.53
CA VAL A 296 3.67 29.88 40.44
C VAL A 296 2.85 31.01 41.07
N LYS A 297 1.51 30.99 40.93
CA LYS A 297 0.62 31.93 41.61
C LYS A 297 0.70 31.82 43.13
N ASP A 298 0.62 30.59 43.66
CA ASP A 298 0.65 30.35 45.10
C ASP A 298 2.02 30.74 45.70
N GLU A 299 3.12 30.53 44.97
CA GLU A 299 4.46 30.97 45.34
C GLU A 299 4.57 32.50 45.32
N THR A 300 3.98 33.15 44.31
CA THR A 300 3.94 34.62 44.21
C THR A 300 3.23 35.25 45.40
N GLN A 301 2.14 34.64 45.90
CA GLN A 301 1.40 35.13 47.06
C GLN A 301 2.19 35.02 48.38
N LYS A 302 3.12 34.07 48.46
CA LYS A 302 3.92 33.77 49.67
C LYS A 302 5.21 34.57 49.77
N LEU A 303 5.54 35.41 48.78
CA LEU A 303 6.77 36.20 48.78
C LEU A 303 6.78 37.21 49.95
N GLU A 304 7.73 37.10 50.88
CA GLU A 304 7.94 38.05 51.97
C GLU A 304 9.17 38.94 51.70
N GLY A 305 8.93 40.16 51.19
CA GLY A 305 10.00 41.14 50.92
C GLY A 305 10.69 41.01 49.55
N ARG A 306 11.73 41.82 49.31
CA ARG A 306 12.46 41.94 48.02
C ARG A 306 13.88 41.35 48.11
N LYS A 307 14.03 40.01 48.05
CA LYS A 307 15.30 39.24 47.93
C LYS A 307 15.04 37.88 47.20
N PRO A 308 16.05 36.99 46.95
CA PRO A 308 16.22 36.21 45.70
C PRO A 308 15.07 35.30 45.26
N ASP A 309 14.14 34.96 46.15
CA ASP A 309 12.97 34.10 45.86
C ASP A 309 12.05 34.70 44.78
N THR A 310 12.01 36.03 44.65
CA THR A 310 11.31 36.72 43.55
C THR A 310 11.86 36.35 42.16
N ALA A 311 13.17 36.17 42.03
CA ALA A 311 13.81 35.78 40.77
C ALA A 311 13.54 34.31 40.42
N GLU A 312 13.39 33.43 41.41
CA GLU A 312 13.01 32.03 41.16
C GLU A 312 11.56 31.91 40.67
N VAL A 313 10.64 32.66 41.28
CA VAL A 313 9.23 32.71 40.86
C VAL A 313 9.09 33.33 39.46
N GLU A 314 9.84 34.41 39.16
CA GLU A 314 9.91 35.01 37.83
C GLU A 314 10.45 34.04 36.78
N LYS A 315 11.49 33.27 37.11
CA LYS A 315 12.06 32.24 36.24
C LYS A 315 11.04 31.14 35.96
N ARG A 316 10.33 30.64 36.97
CA ARG A 316 9.26 29.64 36.77
C ARG A 316 8.10 30.20 35.95
N GLN A 317 7.73 31.47 36.16
CA GLN A 317 6.72 32.13 35.34
C GLN A 317 7.12 32.16 33.86
N ALA A 318 8.40 32.40 33.55
CA ALA A 318 8.92 32.36 32.19
C ALA A 318 8.86 30.94 31.58
N GLU A 319 9.13 29.90 32.38
CA GLU A 319 9.02 28.51 31.92
C GLU A 319 7.57 28.12 31.56
N VAL A 320 6.58 28.60 32.31
CA VAL A 320 5.16 28.37 31.98
C VAL A 320 4.76 29.09 30.70
N VAL A 321 5.29 30.30 30.45
CA VAL A 321 5.07 31.01 29.18
C VAL A 321 5.63 30.22 27.99
N ASP A 322 6.88 29.76 28.09
CA ASP A 322 7.54 29.01 27.02
C ASP A 322 6.81 27.69 26.71
N LYS A 323 6.36 26.98 27.75
CA LYS A 323 5.55 25.76 27.59
C LYS A 323 4.23 26.07 26.87
N THR A 324 3.52 27.11 27.31
CA THR A 324 2.24 27.53 26.73
C THR A 324 2.39 27.93 25.25
N ALA A 325 3.47 28.64 24.91
CA ALA A 325 3.80 29.01 23.54
C ALA A 325 4.07 27.80 22.65
N SER A 326 4.78 26.77 23.16
CA SER A 326 4.98 25.53 22.40
C SER A 326 3.64 24.83 22.10
N VAL A 327 2.75 24.73 23.10
CA VAL A 327 1.44 24.09 22.91
C VAL A 327 0.60 24.87 21.91
N ARG A 328 0.63 26.20 21.96
CA ARG A 328 -0.03 27.07 20.99
C ARG A 328 0.44 26.77 19.57
N ASP A 329 1.75 26.68 19.37
CA ASP A 329 2.33 26.44 18.05
C ASP A 329 2.00 25.04 17.52
N ASP A 330 1.85 24.05 18.41
CA ASP A 330 1.44 22.68 18.07
C ASP A 330 -0.04 22.58 17.67
N VAL A 331 -0.90 23.48 18.16
CA VAL A 331 -2.35 23.42 17.89
C VAL A 331 -2.85 24.49 16.92
N LYS A 332 -2.03 25.44 16.47
CA LYS A 332 -2.47 26.57 15.63
C LYS A 332 -3.15 26.13 14.33
N ASP A 333 -2.69 25.02 13.74
CA ASP A 333 -3.20 24.52 12.46
C ASP A 333 -4.41 23.59 12.64
N VAL A 334 -4.57 22.94 13.80
CA VAL A 334 -5.64 21.96 14.08
C VAL A 334 -6.76 22.51 14.97
N ALA A 335 -6.48 23.51 15.80
CA ALA A 335 -7.41 24.15 16.72
C ALA A 335 -7.08 25.65 16.88
N PRO A 336 -7.29 26.48 15.84
CA PRO A 336 -6.87 27.89 15.83
C PRO A 336 -7.50 28.71 16.96
N LYS A 337 -8.75 28.41 17.33
CA LYS A 337 -9.44 29.07 18.45
C LYS A 337 -8.78 28.77 19.81
N ALA A 338 -8.31 27.54 20.02
CA ALA A 338 -7.55 27.19 21.22
C ALA A 338 -6.18 27.88 21.20
N ALA A 339 -5.53 28.00 20.05
CA ALA A 339 -4.27 28.73 19.91
C ALA A 339 -4.43 30.24 20.25
N GLU A 340 -5.54 30.87 19.87
CA GLU A 340 -5.84 32.25 20.28
C GLU A 340 -6.00 32.40 21.80
N GLN A 341 -6.66 31.44 22.45
CA GLN A 341 -6.83 31.44 23.91
C GLN A 341 -5.50 31.21 24.64
N LEU A 342 -4.65 30.31 24.13
CA LEU A 342 -3.29 30.11 24.64
C LEU A 342 -2.44 31.39 24.50
N LYS A 343 -2.54 32.08 23.36
CA LYS A 343 -1.88 33.37 23.15
C LYS A 343 -2.35 34.45 24.14
N ALA A 344 -3.64 34.50 24.44
CA ALA A 344 -4.17 35.43 25.45
C ALA A 344 -3.67 35.08 26.87
N SER A 345 -3.51 33.79 27.17
CA SER A 345 -2.90 33.35 28.43
C SER A 345 -1.43 33.78 28.53
N GLU A 346 -0.64 33.58 27.46
CA GLU A 346 0.76 34.03 27.39
C GLU A 346 0.90 35.53 27.69
N GLN A 347 0.01 36.36 27.15
CA GLN A 347 0.01 37.81 27.42
C GLN A 347 -0.14 38.11 28.91
N LYS A 348 -1.08 37.44 29.59
CA LYS A 348 -1.30 37.60 31.04
C LYS A 348 -0.14 37.08 31.88
N MET A 349 0.48 35.98 31.47
CA MET A 349 1.69 35.48 32.12
C MET A 349 2.89 36.43 31.95
N GLN A 350 3.03 37.07 30.78
CA GLN A 350 4.08 38.06 30.53
C GLN A 350 3.84 39.37 31.30
N GLU A 351 2.57 39.81 31.43
CA GLU A 351 2.20 40.92 32.31
C GLU A 351 2.58 40.60 33.77
N ALA A 352 2.24 39.40 34.27
CA ALA A 352 2.63 38.94 35.61
C ALA A 352 4.15 38.92 35.80
N ARG A 353 4.88 38.44 34.79
CA ARG A 353 6.34 38.43 34.79
C ARG A 353 6.93 39.84 34.83
N ALA A 354 6.37 40.78 34.08
CA ALA A 354 6.81 42.18 34.11
C ALA A 354 6.58 42.80 35.49
N THR A 355 5.43 42.53 36.11
CA THR A 355 5.11 42.95 37.49
C THR A 355 6.09 42.37 38.51
N LEU A 356 6.46 41.10 38.39
CA LEU A 356 7.46 40.43 39.25
C LEU A 356 8.88 41.02 39.10
N ASN A 357 9.18 41.60 37.93
CA ASN A 357 10.49 42.17 37.60
C ASN A 357 10.57 43.69 37.81
N ASP A 358 9.46 44.36 38.19
CA ASP A 358 9.43 45.80 38.36
C ASP A 358 10.09 46.23 39.69
N ASN A 359 11.17 47.00 39.57
CA ASN A 359 11.95 47.55 40.69
C ASN A 359 11.28 48.75 41.39
N PHE A 360 10.15 49.26 40.89
CA PHE A 360 9.48 50.45 41.45
C PHE A 360 8.21 50.16 42.28
N GLN A 361 7.63 48.95 42.19
CA GLN A 361 6.43 48.59 42.98
C GLN A 361 6.74 48.20 44.44
N THR A 362 5.86 48.50 45.39
CA THR A 362 6.01 48.00 46.76
C THR A 362 5.72 46.50 46.83
N GLY A 363 6.32 45.79 47.79
CA GLY A 363 6.12 44.33 47.95
C GLY A 363 4.65 43.92 48.14
N ASP A 364 3.80 44.83 48.62
CA ASP A 364 2.36 44.59 48.77
C ASP A 364 1.58 44.76 47.45
N GLN A 365 1.96 45.72 46.60
CA GLN A 365 1.33 45.92 45.29
C GLN A 365 1.65 44.78 44.31
N MET A 366 2.89 44.28 44.34
CA MET A 366 3.31 43.12 43.56
C MET A 366 2.52 41.85 43.96
N ARG A 367 2.28 41.66 45.27
CA ARG A 367 1.52 40.53 45.84
C ARG A 367 0.01 40.58 45.55
N GLN A 368 -0.50 41.70 45.05
CA GLN A 368 -1.88 41.79 44.57
C GLN A 368 -1.95 41.65 43.05
N THR A 369 -1.14 42.41 42.33
CA THR A 369 -1.26 42.55 40.87
C THR A 369 -0.78 41.31 40.10
N ALA A 370 0.35 40.70 40.50
CA ALA A 370 0.88 39.53 39.79
C ALA A 370 -0.03 38.30 39.97
N PRO A 371 -0.52 37.95 41.18
CA PRO A 371 -1.48 36.85 41.34
C PRO A 371 -2.79 37.03 40.57
N GLU A 372 -3.30 38.25 40.43
CA GLU A 372 -4.48 38.54 39.60
C GLU A 372 -4.23 38.25 38.12
N GLN A 373 -3.09 38.72 37.58
CA GLN A 373 -2.68 38.44 36.19
C GLN A 373 -2.46 36.93 35.97
N GLN A 374 -1.84 36.24 36.93
CA GLN A 374 -1.65 34.79 36.90
C GLN A 374 -2.98 34.02 36.95
N GLN A 375 -3.96 34.52 37.71
CA GLN A 375 -5.31 33.94 37.75
C GLN A 375 -6.05 34.13 36.42
N GLN A 376 -5.90 35.29 35.77
CA GLN A 376 -6.45 35.51 34.43
C GLN A 376 -5.80 34.60 33.38
N ALA A 377 -4.50 34.35 33.49
CA ALA A 377 -3.79 33.38 32.65
C ALA A 377 -4.35 31.96 32.81
N VAL A 378 -4.60 31.52 34.06
CA VAL A 378 -5.24 30.21 34.34
C VAL A 378 -6.61 30.10 33.69
N ALA A 379 -7.45 31.14 33.79
CA ALA A 379 -8.78 31.13 33.17
C ALA A 379 -8.68 30.96 31.63
N LYS A 380 -7.70 31.60 30.99
CA LYS A 380 -7.46 31.45 29.55
C LYS A 380 -6.91 30.07 29.15
N LEU A 381 -6.10 29.44 29.99
CA LEU A 381 -5.69 28.05 29.77
C LEU A 381 -6.86 27.08 29.91
N GLU A 382 -7.77 27.30 30.87
CA GLU A 382 -8.97 26.47 31.05
C GLU A 382 -9.95 26.62 29.88
N GLU A 383 -10.12 27.83 29.34
CA GLU A 383 -10.85 28.08 28.08
C GLU A 383 -10.22 27.34 26.88
N ALA A 384 -8.89 27.37 26.76
CA ALA A 384 -8.14 26.66 25.71
C ALA A 384 -8.32 25.14 25.81
N LYS A 385 -8.21 24.59 27.03
CA LYS A 385 -8.43 23.16 27.29
C LYS A 385 -9.81 22.72 26.82
N LYS A 386 -10.87 23.43 27.22
CA LYS A 386 -12.25 23.11 26.83
C LYS A 386 -12.41 23.13 25.30
N THR A 387 -11.82 24.12 24.63
CA THR A 387 -11.87 24.22 23.16
C THR A 387 -11.12 23.06 22.49
N LEU A 388 -9.99 22.61 23.05
CA LEU A 388 -9.26 21.43 22.56
C LEU A 388 -10.06 20.14 22.76
N GLU A 389 -10.75 19.99 23.89
CA GLU A 389 -11.64 18.84 24.16
C GLU A 389 -12.83 18.80 23.19
N GLU A 390 -13.44 19.95 22.88
CA GLU A 390 -14.51 20.05 21.88
C GLU A 390 -14.02 19.67 20.47
N GLN A 391 -12.81 20.09 20.08
CA GLN A 391 -12.22 19.71 18.80
C GLN A 391 -11.83 18.23 18.76
N LEU A 392 -11.35 17.69 19.87
CA LEU A 392 -11.06 16.26 20.01
C LEU A 392 -12.35 15.45 19.84
N ALA A 393 -13.44 15.84 20.51
CA ALA A 393 -14.73 15.18 20.36
C ALA A 393 -15.26 15.26 18.92
N LYS A 394 -15.07 16.39 18.22
CA LYS A 394 -15.42 16.53 16.79
C LYS A 394 -14.56 15.65 15.88
N ALA A 395 -13.25 15.58 16.13
CA ALA A 395 -12.33 14.73 15.37
C ALA A 395 -12.63 13.24 15.60
N GLU A 396 -12.88 12.85 16.85
CA GLU A 396 -13.32 11.50 17.22
C GLU A 396 -14.68 11.18 16.60
N ALA A 397 -15.65 12.11 16.59
CA ALA A 397 -16.95 11.93 15.94
C ALA A 397 -16.87 11.75 14.41
N GLN A 398 -15.88 12.36 13.76
CA GLN A 398 -15.64 12.16 12.32
C GLN A 398 -15.01 10.80 12.00
N LEU A 399 -14.20 10.26 12.91
CA LEU A 399 -13.66 8.90 12.85
C LEU A 399 -14.68 7.83 13.27
N THR A 400 -15.59 8.19 14.17
CA THR A 400 -16.77 7.41 14.54
C THR A 400 -17.99 7.89 13.76
N LYS A 401 -17.88 8.07 12.43
CA LYS A 401 -19.08 7.85 11.62
C LYS A 401 -19.54 6.44 11.98
N PRO A 402 -20.78 6.25 12.46
CA PRO A 402 -21.27 4.92 12.72
C PRO A 402 -21.07 4.12 11.44
N GLN A 403 -20.26 3.06 11.50
CA GLN A 403 -20.14 2.08 10.41
C GLN A 403 -21.51 1.50 10.06
N ASP A 404 -22.49 1.69 10.95
CA ASP A 404 -23.89 1.38 10.76
C ASP A 404 -24.80 2.48 11.36
N LYS A 405 -25.41 3.32 10.52
CA LYS A 405 -26.39 4.34 10.95
C LYS A 405 -27.61 3.71 11.63
N LEU A 406 -27.95 2.46 11.31
CA LEU A 406 -29.05 1.76 11.96
C LEU A 406 -28.72 1.46 13.43
N ALA A 407 -27.50 0.98 13.70
CA ALA A 407 -27.03 0.72 15.06
C ALA A 407 -27.00 2.02 15.89
N ALA A 408 -26.48 3.11 15.33
CA ALA A 408 -26.47 4.41 16.00
C ALA A 408 -27.89 4.96 16.26
N ALA A 409 -28.82 4.83 15.30
CA ALA A 409 -30.20 5.26 15.49
C ALA A 409 -30.91 4.46 16.60
N LYS A 410 -30.66 3.15 16.70
CA LYS A 410 -31.19 2.29 17.77
C LYS A 410 -30.62 2.65 19.14
N GLU A 411 -29.32 2.90 19.23
CA GLU A 411 -28.70 3.33 20.49
C GLU A 411 -29.24 4.69 20.95
N LEU A 412 -29.40 5.64 20.03
CA LEU A 412 -30.01 6.94 20.30
C LEU A 412 -31.45 6.81 20.76
N LEU A 413 -32.24 5.93 20.15
CA LEU A 413 -33.62 5.67 20.56
C LEU A 413 -33.71 5.17 22.00
N GLU A 414 -32.87 4.21 22.38
CA GLU A 414 -32.83 3.70 23.76
C GLU A 414 -32.39 4.78 24.76
N LYS A 415 -31.41 5.62 24.40
CA LYS A 415 -31.01 6.77 25.23
C LYS A 415 -32.15 7.77 25.42
N VAL A 416 -32.88 8.12 24.37
CA VAL A 416 -34.02 9.05 24.47
C VAL A 416 -35.15 8.46 25.31
N LYS A 417 -35.42 7.15 25.20
CA LYS A 417 -36.38 6.44 26.06
C LYS A 417 -35.99 6.50 27.53
N GLU A 418 -34.70 6.30 27.83
CA GLU A 418 -34.20 6.38 29.19
C GLU A 418 -34.25 7.82 29.74
N LEU A 419 -33.85 8.83 28.96
CA LEU A 419 -33.96 10.24 29.35
C LEU A 419 -35.41 10.64 29.66
N LYS A 420 -36.36 10.19 28.83
CA LYS A 420 -37.79 10.45 29.03
C LYS A 420 -38.28 9.85 30.34
N LYS A 421 -37.91 8.59 30.61
CA LYS A 421 -38.25 7.90 31.85
C LYS A 421 -37.64 8.58 33.08
N GLN A 422 -36.41 9.09 32.97
CA GLN A 422 -35.75 9.85 34.04
C GLN A 422 -36.45 11.20 34.29
N GLU A 423 -36.87 11.91 33.24
CA GLU A 423 -37.63 13.16 33.37
C GLU A 423 -39.01 12.92 34.00
N GLU A 424 -39.72 11.86 33.59
CA GLU A 424 -40.99 11.45 34.20
C GLU A 424 -40.84 11.12 35.69
N ALA A 425 -39.75 10.44 36.06
CA ALA A 425 -39.44 10.14 37.47
C ALA A 425 -39.14 11.41 38.27
N LEU A 426 -38.33 12.34 37.74
CA LEU A 426 -38.06 13.63 38.38
C LEU A 426 -39.33 14.47 38.54
N LYS A 427 -40.20 14.45 37.54
CA LYS A 427 -41.51 15.11 37.59
C LYS A 427 -42.41 14.50 38.66
N ALA A 428 -42.47 13.18 38.77
CA ALA A 428 -43.26 12.50 39.81
C ALA A 428 -42.74 12.82 41.22
N GLU A 429 -41.42 12.80 41.42
CA GLU A 429 -40.78 13.23 42.67
C GLU A 429 -41.11 14.71 42.98
N ALA A 430 -41.14 15.58 41.97
CA ALA A 430 -41.42 17.00 42.13
C ALA A 430 -42.87 17.27 42.51
N SER A 431 -43.79 16.52 41.89
CA SER A 431 -45.22 16.57 42.23
C SER A 431 -45.45 16.13 43.68
N ALA A 432 -44.82 15.02 44.10
CA ALA A 432 -44.94 14.52 45.48
C ALA A 432 -44.38 15.52 46.51
N ALA A 433 -43.23 16.14 46.21
CA ALA A 433 -42.63 17.16 47.08
C ALA A 433 -43.48 18.44 47.17
N ALA A 434 -44.13 18.83 46.06
CA ALA A 434 -45.06 19.95 46.02
C ALA A 434 -46.35 19.66 46.82
N GLU A 435 -46.93 18.47 46.67
CA GLU A 435 -48.12 18.03 47.43
C GLU A 435 -47.85 17.95 48.93
N GLN A 436 -46.67 17.49 49.34
CA GLN A 436 -46.25 17.42 50.73
C GLN A 436 -45.80 18.78 51.32
N LYS A 437 -45.85 19.87 50.54
CA LYS A 437 -45.40 21.22 50.93
C LYS A 437 -43.98 21.25 51.52
N LYS A 438 -43.05 20.52 50.90
CA LYS A 438 -41.64 20.45 51.32
C LYS A 438 -40.73 21.26 50.39
N PRO A 439 -40.63 22.59 50.57
CA PRO A 439 -39.85 23.47 49.68
C PRO A 439 -38.35 23.12 49.61
N GLY A 440 -37.78 22.55 50.67
CA GLY A 440 -36.39 22.10 50.70
C GLY A 440 -36.10 20.84 49.88
N GLU A 441 -37.11 20.02 49.56
CA GLU A 441 -36.96 18.84 48.68
C GLU A 441 -37.05 19.25 47.20
N LEU A 442 -37.91 20.21 46.84
CA LEU A 442 -38.00 20.80 45.49
C LEU A 442 -36.67 21.45 45.05
N ALA A 443 -36.03 22.22 45.94
CA ALA A 443 -34.74 22.85 45.64
C ALA A 443 -33.62 21.81 45.41
N LYS A 444 -33.69 20.63 46.04
CA LYS A 444 -32.73 19.53 45.83
C LYS A 444 -32.92 18.81 44.50
N GLN A 445 -34.08 18.94 43.87
CA GLN A 445 -34.31 18.36 42.54
C GLN A 445 -33.70 19.20 41.42
N ALA A 446 -33.45 20.49 41.64
CA ALA A 446 -32.83 21.35 40.63
C ALA A 446 -31.47 20.80 40.16
N SER A 447 -30.65 20.25 41.06
CA SER A 447 -29.36 19.64 40.68
C SER A 447 -29.52 18.33 39.90
N LYS A 448 -30.54 17.52 40.20
CA LYS A 448 -30.86 16.34 39.39
C LYS A 448 -31.36 16.74 37.99
N GLN A 449 -32.16 17.81 37.92
CA GLN A 449 -32.66 18.38 36.67
C GLN A 449 -31.51 18.92 35.79
N ASP A 450 -30.52 19.59 36.38
CA ASP A 450 -29.32 20.05 35.68
C ASP A 450 -28.50 18.90 35.08
N ALA A 451 -28.30 17.82 35.85
CA ALA A 451 -27.59 16.64 35.37
C ALA A 451 -28.31 16.00 34.16
N LEU A 452 -29.63 15.82 34.26
CA LEU A 452 -30.43 15.25 33.18
C LEU A 452 -30.45 16.16 31.93
N LYS A 453 -30.48 17.48 32.11
CA LYS A 453 -30.33 18.45 31.02
C LYS A 453 -28.99 18.30 30.31
N GLN A 454 -27.88 18.16 31.04
CA GLN A 454 -26.56 17.98 30.43
C GLN A 454 -26.47 16.69 29.61
N GLU A 455 -27.05 15.60 30.12
CA GLU A 455 -27.13 14.33 29.38
C GLU A 455 -28.02 14.45 28.13
N THR A 456 -29.11 15.21 28.24
CA THR A 456 -30.01 15.52 27.11
C THR A 456 -29.28 16.35 26.03
N GLN A 457 -28.50 17.36 26.42
CA GLN A 457 -27.67 18.15 25.48
C GLN A 457 -26.60 17.30 24.80
N LYS A 458 -25.94 16.40 25.54
CA LYS A 458 -24.99 15.45 24.93
C LYS A 458 -25.69 14.52 23.94
N THR A 459 -26.89 14.05 24.26
CA THR A 459 -27.69 13.18 23.37
C THR A 459 -28.15 13.93 22.12
N GLN A 460 -28.45 15.24 22.24
CA GLN A 460 -28.75 16.13 21.11
C GLN A 460 -27.59 16.17 20.10
N GLU A 461 -26.36 16.39 20.60
CA GLU A 461 -25.16 16.44 19.75
C GLU A 461 -24.92 15.12 19.02
N GLN A 462 -25.19 13.98 19.69
CA GLN A 462 -25.10 12.64 19.10
C GLN A 462 -26.20 12.36 18.07
N ALA A 463 -27.39 12.93 18.25
CA ALA A 463 -28.52 12.75 17.35
C ALA A 463 -28.38 13.56 16.04
N ALA A 464 -27.77 14.73 16.08
CA ALA A 464 -27.64 15.65 14.94
C ALA A 464 -27.13 15.01 13.62
N PRO A 465 -26.09 14.15 13.61
CA PRO A 465 -25.62 13.52 12.36
C PRO A 465 -26.54 12.41 11.83
N THR A 466 -27.41 11.83 12.66
CA THR A 466 -28.21 10.64 12.33
C THR A 466 -29.68 10.99 12.06
N SER A 467 -30.24 11.90 12.84
CA SER A 467 -31.62 12.39 12.75
C SER A 467 -31.69 13.85 13.23
N PRO A 468 -31.55 14.83 12.31
CA PRO A 468 -31.64 16.25 12.63
C PRO A 468 -32.97 16.64 13.29
N GLU A 469 -34.08 16.06 12.85
CA GLU A 469 -35.41 16.32 13.40
C GLU A 469 -35.48 15.88 14.87
N ALA A 470 -34.96 14.69 15.18
CA ALA A 470 -34.89 14.22 16.57
C ALA A 470 -33.95 15.09 17.41
N ALA A 471 -32.84 15.55 16.85
CA ALA A 471 -31.94 16.46 17.53
C ALA A 471 -32.62 17.79 17.89
N GLU A 472 -33.48 18.33 17.02
CA GLU A 472 -34.26 19.54 17.34
C GLU A 472 -35.25 19.30 18.49
N SER A 473 -35.97 18.19 18.49
CA SER A 473 -36.87 17.83 19.58
C SER A 473 -36.12 17.59 20.91
N ILE A 474 -34.93 16.96 20.87
CA ILE A 474 -34.06 16.79 22.05
C ILE A 474 -33.53 18.15 22.54
N ALA A 475 -33.22 19.08 21.63
CA ALA A 475 -32.79 20.43 21.99
C ALA A 475 -33.90 21.22 22.72
N GLU A 476 -35.14 21.12 22.24
CA GLU A 476 -36.28 21.74 22.91
C GLU A 476 -36.53 21.08 24.28
N ALA A 477 -36.37 19.76 24.40
CA ALA A 477 -36.42 19.09 25.70
C ALA A 477 -35.37 19.65 26.68
N ALA A 478 -34.10 19.77 26.26
CA ALA A 478 -33.04 20.33 27.10
C ALA A 478 -33.34 21.78 27.54
N LYS A 479 -33.94 22.59 26.67
CA LYS A 479 -34.36 23.96 26.97
C LYS A 479 -35.51 24.01 27.97
N GLN A 480 -36.48 23.10 27.86
CA GLN A 480 -37.56 22.99 28.86
C GLN A 480 -37.03 22.47 30.21
N MET A 481 -36.07 21.53 30.20
CA MET A 481 -35.38 21.07 31.42
C MET A 481 -34.59 22.20 32.09
N GLN A 482 -33.95 23.08 31.32
CA GLN A 482 -33.29 24.28 31.87
C GLN A 482 -34.29 25.23 32.53
N LYS A 483 -35.48 25.39 31.94
CA LYS A 483 -36.54 26.21 32.53
C LYS A 483 -37.08 25.56 33.81
N ALA A 484 -37.27 24.24 33.82
CA ALA A 484 -37.67 23.47 34.99
C ALA A 484 -36.65 23.60 36.12
N GLU A 485 -35.35 23.48 35.82
CA GLU A 485 -34.25 23.64 36.78
C GLU A 485 -34.33 25.00 37.50
N GLN A 486 -34.46 26.09 36.74
CA GLN A 486 -34.57 27.45 37.31
C GLN A 486 -35.81 27.62 38.17
N GLN A 487 -36.94 27.03 37.75
CA GLN A 487 -38.20 27.11 38.48
C GLN A 487 -38.18 26.25 39.75
N LEU A 488 -37.57 25.06 39.73
CA LEU A 488 -37.35 24.21 40.90
C LEU A 488 -36.44 24.90 41.92
N ALA A 489 -35.36 25.54 41.47
CA ALA A 489 -34.47 26.32 42.32
C ALA A 489 -35.19 27.50 42.98
N GLN A 490 -36.15 28.11 42.27
CA GLN A 490 -37.03 29.18 42.77
C GLN A 490 -38.27 28.66 43.51
N GLN A 491 -38.43 27.34 43.67
CA GLN A 491 -39.56 26.68 44.33
C GLN A 491 -40.93 27.04 43.72
N LYS A 492 -40.94 27.23 42.39
CA LYS A 492 -42.13 27.61 41.62
C LYS A 492 -42.90 26.38 41.12
N PRO A 493 -44.23 26.30 41.32
CA PRO A 493 -45.05 25.18 40.86
C PRO A 493 -45.07 25.04 39.32
N GLU A 494 -44.78 26.12 38.59
CA GLU A 494 -44.66 26.13 37.14
C GLU A 494 -43.56 25.19 36.61
N ALA A 495 -42.63 24.75 37.46
CA ALA A 495 -41.63 23.74 37.14
C ALA A 495 -42.24 22.46 36.56
N LEU A 496 -43.38 22.00 37.09
CA LEU A 496 -44.06 20.78 36.63
C LEU A 496 -44.54 20.90 35.17
N MET A 497 -44.89 22.11 34.73
CA MET A 497 -45.28 22.36 33.33
C MET A 497 -44.08 22.32 32.40
N ALA A 498 -42.94 22.87 32.83
CA ALA A 498 -41.69 22.79 32.07
C ALA A 498 -41.17 21.34 31.99
N GLN A 499 -41.27 20.57 33.07
CA GLN A 499 -40.94 19.14 33.05
C GLN A 499 -41.87 18.34 32.12
N GLN A 500 -43.18 18.63 32.12
CA GLN A 500 -44.10 17.99 31.15
C GLN A 500 -43.72 18.34 29.70
N ALA A 501 -43.40 19.61 29.42
CA ALA A 501 -42.98 20.01 28.08
C ALA A 501 -41.67 19.34 27.65
N ALA A 502 -40.75 19.05 28.59
CA ALA A 502 -39.56 18.26 28.32
C ALA A 502 -39.89 16.80 27.99
N VAL A 503 -40.79 16.16 28.74
CA VAL A 503 -41.28 14.79 28.45
C VAL A 503 -41.94 14.73 27.07
N ASP A 504 -42.79 15.70 26.73
CA ASP A 504 -43.47 15.76 25.43
C ASP A 504 -42.47 15.91 24.26
N ALA A 505 -41.45 16.75 24.43
CA ALA A 505 -40.39 16.94 23.45
C ALA A 505 -39.52 15.68 23.28
N LEU A 506 -39.20 14.97 24.38
CA LEU A 506 -38.50 13.67 24.31
C LEU A 506 -39.37 12.59 23.65
N ALA A 507 -40.68 12.59 23.88
CA ALA A 507 -41.61 11.67 23.22
C ALA A 507 -41.71 11.93 21.70
N GLN A 508 -41.63 13.20 21.27
CA GLN A 508 -41.54 13.54 19.85
C GLN A 508 -40.22 13.04 19.23
N ALA A 509 -39.09 13.25 19.92
CA ALA A 509 -37.79 12.74 19.47
C ALA A 509 -37.77 11.21 19.38
N GLU A 510 -38.37 10.52 20.36
CA GLU A 510 -38.58 9.06 20.36
C GLU A 510 -39.32 8.61 19.10
N GLN A 511 -40.47 9.22 18.78
CA GLN A 511 -41.27 8.88 17.61
C GLN A 511 -40.50 9.11 16.29
N GLN A 512 -39.75 10.21 16.18
CA GLN A 512 -38.94 10.51 15.00
C GLN A 512 -37.78 9.50 14.83
N LEU A 513 -37.13 9.10 15.92
CA LEU A 513 -36.11 8.06 15.91
C LEU A 513 -36.69 6.68 15.56
N GLU A 514 -37.89 6.33 16.05
CA GLU A 514 -38.57 5.09 15.68
C GLU A 514 -38.88 5.02 14.18
N GLN A 515 -39.39 6.11 13.59
CA GLN A 515 -39.60 6.20 12.15
C GLN A 515 -38.29 6.07 11.37
N LYS A 516 -37.21 6.70 11.85
CA LYS A 516 -35.90 6.62 11.22
C LYS A 516 -35.33 5.20 11.29
N VAL A 517 -35.41 4.55 12.45
CA VAL A 517 -34.99 3.15 12.63
C VAL A 517 -35.77 2.25 11.68
N ALA A 518 -37.10 2.36 11.62
CA ALA A 518 -37.91 1.56 10.70
C ALA A 518 -37.52 1.75 9.23
N SER A 519 -37.21 2.98 8.82
CA SER A 519 -36.73 3.26 7.45
C SER A 519 -35.39 2.59 7.16
N LEU A 520 -34.46 2.62 8.11
CA LEU A 520 -33.12 2.03 8.00
C LEU A 520 -33.18 0.49 8.07
N GLU A 521 -34.08 -0.10 8.87
CA GLU A 521 -34.32 -1.54 8.90
C GLU A 521 -34.85 -2.04 7.56
N LYS A 522 -35.82 -1.32 6.97
CA LYS A 522 -36.32 -1.64 5.64
C LYS A 522 -35.21 -1.53 4.58
N ALA A 523 -34.38 -0.49 4.65
CA ALA A 523 -33.23 -0.34 3.75
C ALA A 523 -32.22 -1.49 3.89
N ALA A 524 -31.99 -1.99 5.11
CA ALA A 524 -31.13 -3.15 5.38
C ALA A 524 -31.74 -4.45 4.84
N GLU A 525 -33.05 -4.65 5.00
CA GLU A 525 -33.76 -5.82 4.48
C GLU A 525 -33.77 -5.83 2.94
N ASP A 526 -34.10 -4.70 2.31
CA ASP A 526 -34.09 -4.55 0.86
C ASP A 526 -32.67 -4.75 0.29
N LYS A 527 -31.64 -4.26 0.99
CA LYS A 527 -30.23 -4.49 0.63
C LYS A 527 -29.90 -5.98 0.67
N ALA A 528 -30.25 -6.69 1.74
CA ALA A 528 -29.97 -8.12 1.89
C ALA A 528 -30.67 -8.95 0.79
N LYS A 529 -31.93 -8.62 0.45
CA LYS A 529 -32.65 -9.25 -0.66
C LYS A 529 -31.98 -8.97 -2.00
N LEU A 530 -31.53 -7.74 -2.25
CA LEU A 530 -30.82 -7.38 -3.46
C LEU A 530 -29.43 -8.04 -3.54
N GLU A 531 -28.71 -8.21 -2.44
CA GLU A 531 -27.44 -8.95 -2.40
C GLU A 531 -27.64 -10.43 -2.74
N ALA A 532 -28.69 -11.06 -2.21
CA ALA A 532 -29.07 -12.42 -2.58
C ALA A 532 -29.46 -12.53 -4.07
N LEU A 533 -30.22 -11.55 -4.57
CA LEU A 533 -30.60 -11.49 -5.99
C LEU A 533 -29.40 -11.25 -6.90
N SER A 534 -28.48 -10.35 -6.53
CA SER A 534 -27.23 -10.09 -7.27
C SER A 534 -26.39 -11.35 -7.37
N LYS A 535 -26.29 -12.13 -6.28
CA LYS A 535 -25.64 -13.44 -6.28
C LYS A 535 -26.36 -14.45 -7.17
N LYS A 536 -27.70 -14.50 -7.13
CA LYS A 536 -28.50 -15.38 -8.00
C LYS A 536 -28.25 -15.05 -9.48
N VAL A 537 -28.24 -13.77 -9.86
CA VAL A 537 -27.91 -13.33 -11.23
C VAL A 537 -26.47 -13.66 -11.60
N GLY A 538 -25.52 -13.53 -10.68
CA GLY A 538 -24.12 -13.95 -10.88
C GLY A 538 -23.97 -15.44 -11.20
N GLU A 539 -24.67 -16.32 -10.45
CA GLU A 539 -24.68 -17.76 -10.74
C GLU A 539 -25.34 -18.08 -12.09
N ILE A 540 -26.44 -17.39 -12.45
CA ILE A 540 -27.07 -17.52 -13.78
C ILE A 540 -26.06 -17.16 -14.88
N MET A 541 -25.27 -16.09 -14.70
CA MET A 541 -24.24 -15.69 -15.67
C MET A 541 -23.12 -16.73 -15.79
N LYS A 542 -22.69 -17.30 -14.67
CA LYS A 542 -21.68 -18.37 -14.65
C LYS A 542 -22.17 -19.64 -15.36
N ASP A 543 -23.42 -20.03 -15.14
CA ASP A 543 -23.98 -21.19 -15.82
C ASP A 543 -24.29 -20.89 -17.29
N GLN A 544 -24.67 -19.66 -17.63
CA GLN A 544 -24.78 -19.20 -19.02
C GLN A 544 -23.43 -19.26 -19.76
N ALA A 545 -22.33 -18.88 -19.09
CA ALA A 545 -20.98 -19.03 -19.61
C ALA A 545 -20.61 -20.50 -19.89
N LYS A 546 -20.97 -21.43 -18.99
CA LYS A 546 -20.78 -22.88 -19.25
C LYS A 546 -21.61 -23.38 -20.42
N VAL A 547 -22.86 -22.92 -20.55
CA VAL A 547 -23.72 -23.29 -21.68
C VAL A 547 -23.17 -22.74 -23.00
N GLN A 548 -22.54 -21.56 -23.00
CA GLN A 548 -21.82 -21.03 -24.16
C GLN A 548 -20.60 -21.90 -24.53
N ILE A 549 -19.86 -22.42 -23.56
CA ILE A 549 -18.76 -23.37 -23.78
C ILE A 549 -19.29 -24.67 -24.41
N ASP A 550 -20.34 -25.27 -23.83
CA ASP A 550 -20.98 -26.48 -24.36
C ASP A 550 -21.50 -26.23 -25.80
N THR A 551 -22.02 -25.04 -26.08
CA THR A 551 -22.51 -24.62 -27.40
C THR A 551 -21.37 -24.46 -28.40
N ALA A 552 -20.25 -23.85 -28.00
CA ALA A 552 -19.05 -23.73 -28.82
C ALA A 552 -18.50 -25.10 -29.22
N LYS A 553 -18.42 -26.04 -28.27
CA LYS A 553 -18.01 -27.43 -28.53
C LYS A 553 -18.95 -28.15 -29.50
N ALA A 554 -20.26 -27.90 -29.39
CA ALA A 554 -21.25 -28.45 -30.30
C ALA A 554 -21.16 -27.84 -31.71
N ALA A 555 -20.84 -26.55 -31.83
CA ALA A 555 -20.68 -25.87 -33.11
C ALA A 555 -19.52 -26.43 -33.95
N GLU A 556 -18.48 -26.96 -33.30
CA GLU A 556 -17.36 -27.64 -33.97
C GLU A 556 -17.75 -29.01 -34.57
N LYS A 557 -18.96 -29.53 -34.27
CA LYS A 557 -19.50 -30.80 -34.77
C LYS A 557 -20.86 -30.58 -35.47
N PRO A 558 -20.87 -30.06 -36.72
CA PRO A 558 -22.05 -29.46 -37.36
C PRO A 558 -23.21 -30.41 -37.76
N GLU A 559 -23.20 -31.69 -37.39
CA GLU A 559 -24.16 -32.70 -37.90
C GLU A 559 -25.17 -33.24 -36.86
N ALA A 560 -25.23 -32.70 -35.64
CA ALA A 560 -26.18 -33.18 -34.62
C ALA A 560 -26.81 -32.07 -33.75
N PRO A 561 -28.12 -32.14 -33.45
CA PRO A 561 -28.75 -31.26 -32.45
C PRO A 561 -28.16 -31.53 -31.05
N SER A 562 -28.20 -30.51 -30.18
CA SER A 562 -27.64 -30.57 -28.82
C SER A 562 -28.74 -30.44 -27.75
N PRO A 563 -29.62 -31.46 -27.59
CA PRO A 563 -30.80 -31.36 -26.73
C PRO A 563 -30.45 -31.10 -25.26
N LYS A 564 -29.36 -31.69 -24.75
CA LYS A 564 -28.90 -31.46 -23.37
C LYS A 564 -28.50 -30.00 -23.12
N THR A 565 -27.84 -29.36 -24.10
CA THR A 565 -27.44 -27.95 -24.01
C THR A 565 -28.66 -27.05 -24.13
N ALA A 566 -29.63 -27.41 -24.99
CA ALA A 566 -30.91 -26.70 -25.12
C ALA A 566 -31.75 -26.76 -23.82
N ASP A 567 -31.76 -27.90 -23.13
CA ASP A 567 -32.47 -28.06 -21.85
C ASP A 567 -31.86 -27.17 -20.76
N LYS A 568 -30.52 -27.18 -20.61
CA LYS A 568 -29.80 -26.27 -19.70
C LYS A 568 -30.09 -24.81 -20.03
N GLN A 569 -30.06 -24.43 -21.31
CA GLN A 569 -30.37 -23.07 -21.75
C GLN A 569 -31.81 -22.65 -21.39
N GLY A 570 -32.76 -23.59 -21.44
CA GLY A 570 -34.15 -23.36 -21.02
C GLY A 570 -34.33 -23.23 -19.51
N GLU A 571 -33.55 -23.96 -18.72
CA GLU A 571 -33.55 -23.85 -17.27
C GLU A 571 -33.00 -22.48 -16.82
N LEU A 572 -31.93 -22.00 -17.46
CA LEU A 572 -31.42 -20.64 -17.23
C LEU A 572 -32.45 -19.56 -17.58
N GLY A 573 -33.22 -19.75 -18.66
CA GLY A 573 -34.32 -18.85 -18.99
C GLY A 573 -35.38 -18.77 -17.87
N LYS A 574 -35.74 -19.89 -17.25
CA LYS A 574 -36.67 -19.92 -16.11
C LYS A 574 -36.10 -19.21 -14.88
N GLN A 575 -34.84 -19.50 -14.52
CA GLN A 575 -34.16 -18.84 -13.40
C GLN A 575 -34.05 -17.32 -13.62
N THR A 576 -33.84 -16.89 -14.87
CA THR A 576 -33.82 -15.47 -15.25
C THR A 576 -35.21 -14.83 -15.09
N SER A 577 -36.29 -15.53 -15.45
CA SER A 577 -37.67 -15.08 -15.21
C SER A 577 -38.01 -14.96 -13.71
N GLU A 578 -37.50 -15.86 -12.88
CA GLU A 578 -37.65 -15.77 -11.42
C GLU A 578 -36.90 -14.55 -10.88
N ALA A 579 -35.63 -14.38 -11.28
CA ALA A 579 -34.82 -13.23 -10.88
C ALA A 579 -35.47 -11.90 -11.32
N LYS A 580 -36.10 -11.85 -12.50
CA LYS A 580 -36.89 -10.70 -12.96
C LYS A 580 -38.05 -10.37 -12.02
N SER A 581 -38.78 -11.38 -11.57
CA SER A 581 -39.93 -11.20 -10.67
C SER A 581 -39.49 -10.71 -9.29
N GLU A 582 -38.37 -11.21 -8.79
CA GLU A 582 -37.73 -10.76 -7.55
C GLU A 582 -37.15 -9.33 -7.66
N ALA A 583 -36.64 -8.97 -8.85
CA ALA A 583 -36.08 -7.64 -9.13
C ALA A 583 -37.12 -6.53 -9.21
N ALA A 584 -38.32 -6.81 -9.75
CA ALA A 584 -39.33 -5.80 -10.04
C ALA A 584 -39.67 -4.85 -8.86
N PRO A 585 -39.94 -5.34 -7.63
CA PRO A 585 -40.25 -4.46 -6.49
C PRO A 585 -39.03 -3.74 -5.88
N LEU A 586 -37.81 -4.25 -6.08
CA LEU A 586 -36.61 -3.80 -5.35
C LEU A 586 -35.63 -3.00 -6.24
N ALA A 587 -35.50 -3.38 -7.51
CA ALA A 587 -34.61 -2.83 -8.53
C ALA A 587 -35.29 -2.78 -9.91
N PRO A 588 -36.27 -1.89 -10.13
CA PRO A 588 -37.05 -1.82 -11.38
C PRO A 588 -36.20 -1.56 -12.63
N LYS A 589 -35.00 -0.96 -12.47
CA LYS A 589 -34.05 -0.76 -13.58
C LYS A 589 -33.47 -2.08 -14.13
N ALA A 590 -33.46 -3.15 -13.35
CA ALA A 590 -32.98 -4.47 -13.75
C ALA A 590 -34.03 -5.30 -14.50
N GLU A 591 -35.31 -4.92 -14.44
CA GLU A 591 -36.40 -5.70 -15.04
C GLU A 591 -36.30 -5.81 -16.57
N LYS A 592 -36.03 -4.69 -17.26
CA LYS A 592 -35.91 -4.68 -18.73
C LYS A 592 -34.74 -5.51 -19.25
N PRO A 593 -33.51 -5.39 -18.69
CA PRO A 593 -32.42 -6.28 -19.06
C PRO A 593 -32.73 -7.75 -18.75
N LEU A 594 -33.29 -8.09 -17.58
CA LEU A 594 -33.65 -9.48 -17.27
C LEU A 594 -34.69 -10.07 -18.25
N ALA A 595 -35.68 -9.27 -18.65
CA ALA A 595 -36.66 -9.69 -19.66
C ALA A 595 -36.02 -9.90 -21.04
N SER A 596 -35.02 -9.08 -21.40
CA SER A 596 -34.30 -9.21 -22.67
C SER A 596 -33.39 -10.44 -22.66
N ALA A 597 -32.69 -10.69 -21.54
CA ALA A 597 -31.92 -11.91 -21.32
C ALA A 597 -32.79 -13.16 -21.44
N GLU A 598 -33.94 -13.19 -20.75
CA GLU A 598 -34.91 -14.29 -20.82
C GLU A 598 -35.33 -14.60 -22.26
N LYS A 599 -35.66 -13.57 -23.05
CA LYS A 599 -36.03 -13.71 -24.46
C LYS A 599 -34.88 -14.30 -25.29
N ASN A 600 -33.68 -13.76 -25.12
CA ASN A 600 -32.48 -14.20 -25.84
C ASN A 600 -32.11 -15.65 -25.48
N MET A 601 -32.28 -16.06 -24.22
CA MET A 601 -32.12 -17.47 -23.82
C MET A 601 -33.16 -18.39 -24.45
N ALA A 602 -34.41 -17.96 -24.59
CA ALA A 602 -35.45 -18.73 -25.26
C ALA A 602 -35.16 -18.92 -26.76
N GLU A 603 -34.65 -17.88 -27.43
CA GLU A 603 -34.21 -17.95 -28.82
C GLU A 603 -33.02 -18.90 -28.99
N SER A 604 -31.99 -18.77 -28.15
CA SER A 604 -30.86 -19.70 -28.13
C SER A 604 -31.28 -21.16 -27.93
N LYS A 605 -32.21 -21.42 -27.00
CA LYS A 605 -32.77 -22.75 -26.78
C LYS A 605 -33.40 -23.31 -28.07
N SER A 606 -34.14 -22.48 -28.81
CA SER A 606 -34.77 -22.88 -30.07
C SER A 606 -33.72 -23.28 -31.12
N GLU A 607 -32.65 -22.51 -31.24
CA GLU A 607 -31.55 -22.80 -32.18
C GLU A 607 -30.75 -24.05 -31.79
N LEU A 608 -30.49 -24.28 -30.50
CA LEU A 608 -29.82 -25.51 -30.01
C LEU A 608 -30.63 -26.80 -30.26
N GLY A 609 -31.94 -26.68 -30.43
CA GLY A 609 -32.82 -27.77 -30.83
C GLY A 609 -32.69 -28.15 -32.31
N LYS A 610 -32.06 -27.30 -33.13
CA LYS A 610 -31.78 -27.55 -34.54
C LYS A 610 -30.34 -28.09 -34.71
N PRO A 611 -30.00 -28.73 -35.84
CA PRO A 611 -28.62 -29.15 -36.15
C PRO A 611 -27.77 -27.95 -36.59
N ASN A 612 -27.76 -26.86 -35.81
CA ASN A 612 -26.98 -25.66 -36.06
C ASN A 612 -26.68 -24.93 -34.74
N ALA A 613 -25.77 -25.49 -33.94
CA ALA A 613 -25.38 -24.92 -32.65
C ALA A 613 -24.72 -23.52 -32.78
N GLU A 614 -24.15 -23.19 -33.93
CA GLU A 614 -23.52 -21.88 -34.17
C GLU A 614 -24.54 -20.73 -34.13
N ALA A 615 -25.77 -20.95 -34.64
CA ALA A 615 -26.84 -19.95 -34.60
C ALA A 615 -27.29 -19.58 -33.18
N ALA A 616 -27.05 -20.46 -32.20
CA ALA A 616 -27.40 -20.21 -30.81
C ALA A 616 -26.43 -19.26 -30.08
N ARG A 617 -25.24 -19.00 -30.64
CA ARG A 617 -24.17 -18.26 -29.95
C ARG A 617 -24.44 -16.76 -29.87
N ALA A 618 -25.01 -16.17 -30.93
CA ALA A 618 -25.39 -14.76 -30.96
C ALA A 618 -26.41 -14.40 -29.86
N PRO A 619 -27.57 -15.09 -29.75
CA PRO A 619 -28.53 -14.80 -28.67
C PRO A 619 -27.96 -15.11 -27.27
N GLN A 620 -27.08 -16.10 -27.10
CA GLN A 620 -26.41 -16.32 -25.80
C GLN A 620 -25.52 -15.15 -25.40
N LYS A 621 -24.84 -14.53 -26.37
CA LYS A 621 -23.98 -13.36 -26.12
C LYS A 621 -24.81 -12.16 -25.69
N GLU A 622 -25.94 -11.92 -26.36
CA GLU A 622 -26.87 -10.87 -25.98
C GLU A 622 -27.46 -11.13 -24.59
N ALA A 623 -27.84 -12.38 -24.28
CA ALA A 623 -28.29 -12.75 -22.94
C ALA A 623 -27.24 -12.46 -21.85
N MET A 624 -25.97 -12.76 -22.08
CA MET A 624 -24.88 -12.43 -21.14
C MET A 624 -24.71 -10.92 -20.95
N ALA A 625 -24.84 -10.12 -22.01
CA ALA A 625 -24.77 -8.67 -21.92
C ALA A 625 -25.95 -8.09 -21.12
N ASP A 626 -27.15 -8.61 -21.37
CA ASP A 626 -28.37 -8.21 -20.66
C ASP A 626 -28.35 -8.60 -19.18
N LEU A 627 -27.87 -9.80 -18.83
CA LEU A 627 -27.66 -10.21 -17.44
C LEU A 627 -26.64 -9.30 -16.73
N ALA A 628 -25.55 -8.93 -17.40
CA ALA A 628 -24.55 -8.01 -16.85
C ALA A 628 -25.17 -6.62 -16.57
N ALA A 629 -26.00 -6.12 -17.49
CA ALA A 629 -26.72 -4.87 -17.32
C ALA A 629 -27.73 -4.93 -16.17
N ALA A 630 -28.46 -6.05 -16.02
CA ALA A 630 -29.36 -6.30 -14.90
C ALA A 630 -28.62 -6.28 -13.56
N LYS A 631 -27.53 -7.04 -13.47
CA LYS A 631 -26.73 -7.16 -12.25
C LYS A 631 -26.14 -5.81 -11.85
N LYS A 632 -25.62 -5.05 -12.80
CA LYS A 632 -25.15 -3.67 -12.56
C LYS A 632 -26.23 -2.80 -11.95
N ALA A 633 -27.46 -2.84 -12.48
CA ALA A 633 -28.57 -2.07 -11.94
C ALA A 633 -28.97 -2.49 -10.50
N ILE A 634 -28.87 -3.79 -10.19
CA ILE A 634 -29.06 -4.33 -8.84
C ILE A 634 -27.94 -3.83 -7.91
N ASP A 635 -26.67 -3.95 -8.31
CA ASP A 635 -25.51 -3.55 -7.51
C ASP A 635 -25.45 -2.04 -7.27
N GLU A 636 -25.85 -1.23 -8.24
CA GLU A 636 -26.04 0.23 -8.06
C GLU A 636 -27.07 0.52 -6.96
N LYS A 637 -28.17 -0.25 -6.90
CA LYS A 637 -29.20 -0.08 -5.88
C LYS A 637 -28.72 -0.55 -4.50
N ILE A 638 -27.99 -1.67 -4.43
CA ILE A 638 -27.29 -2.12 -3.20
C ILE A 638 -26.38 -1.00 -2.69
N GLY A 639 -25.62 -0.36 -3.58
CA GLY A 639 -24.73 0.74 -3.22
C GLY A 639 -25.45 1.97 -2.69
N GLN A 640 -26.59 2.33 -3.29
CA GLN A 640 -27.44 3.41 -2.78
C GLN A 640 -27.95 3.10 -1.36
N LEU A 641 -28.41 1.88 -1.12
CA LEU A 641 -28.88 1.44 0.20
C LEU A 641 -27.73 1.36 1.22
N ALA A 642 -26.55 0.90 0.81
CA ALA A 642 -25.35 0.89 1.66
C ALA A 642 -24.96 2.31 2.09
N ASN A 643 -24.95 3.27 1.17
CA ASN A 643 -24.70 4.69 1.48
C ASN A 643 -25.78 5.27 2.43
N GLU A 644 -27.04 4.89 2.22
CA GLU A 644 -28.15 5.27 3.09
C GLU A 644 -27.94 4.75 4.52
N LEU A 645 -27.48 3.51 4.66
CA LEU A 645 -27.09 2.87 5.93
C LEU A 645 -25.76 3.37 6.51
N GLY A 646 -25.01 4.21 5.78
CA GLY A 646 -23.69 4.70 6.21
C GLY A 646 -22.57 3.66 6.09
N GLN A 647 -22.82 2.58 5.36
CA GLN A 647 -21.83 1.55 5.06
C GLN A 647 -20.98 2.02 3.87
N GLN A 648 -19.67 2.13 4.07
CA GLN A 648 -18.74 2.33 2.96
C GLN A 648 -18.62 1.03 2.17
N MET A 649 -18.97 1.07 0.88
CA MET A 649 -18.75 -0.10 0.01
C MET A 649 -17.26 -0.37 -0.13
N GLN A 650 -16.81 -1.54 0.34
CA GLN A 650 -15.47 -2.03 0.07
C GLN A 650 -15.36 -2.41 -1.42
N SER A 651 -14.39 -1.81 -2.11
CA SER A 651 -14.05 -2.21 -3.48
C SER A 651 -13.29 -3.54 -3.44
N ASN A 652 -13.81 -4.57 -4.11
CA ASN A 652 -13.13 -5.86 -4.26
C ASN A 652 -12.08 -5.85 -5.39
N ALA A 653 -11.51 -4.68 -5.72
CA ALA A 653 -10.52 -4.54 -6.79
C ALA A 653 -9.28 -5.45 -6.60
N ALA A 654 -8.91 -5.77 -5.35
CA ALA A 654 -7.83 -6.70 -5.05
C ALA A 654 -8.17 -8.15 -5.45
N GLN A 655 -9.39 -8.60 -5.16
CA GLN A 655 -9.88 -9.93 -5.56
C GLN A 655 -10.04 -10.01 -7.09
N ALA A 656 -10.49 -8.93 -7.72
CA ALA A 656 -10.57 -8.84 -9.17
C ALA A 656 -9.18 -8.90 -9.84
N ALA A 657 -8.19 -8.22 -9.28
CA ALA A 657 -6.81 -8.29 -9.78
C ALA A 657 -6.23 -9.70 -9.65
N GLU A 658 -6.52 -10.40 -8.55
CA GLU A 658 -6.07 -11.78 -8.32
C GLU A 658 -6.68 -12.78 -9.31
N ALA A 659 -7.99 -12.71 -9.57
CA ALA A 659 -8.63 -13.59 -10.55
C ALA A 659 -8.18 -13.29 -12.00
N VAL A 660 -7.91 -12.02 -12.35
CA VAL A 660 -7.28 -11.67 -13.63
C VAL A 660 -5.87 -12.24 -13.73
N ALA A 661 -5.05 -12.15 -12.68
CA ALA A 661 -3.71 -12.70 -12.67
C ALA A 661 -3.72 -14.23 -12.82
N LYS A 662 -4.63 -14.93 -12.13
CA LYS A 662 -4.81 -16.38 -12.27
C LYS A 662 -5.23 -16.78 -13.69
N ALA A 663 -6.13 -16.03 -14.32
CA ALA A 663 -6.49 -16.27 -15.71
C ALA A 663 -5.32 -16.02 -16.67
N GLN A 664 -4.50 -14.99 -16.43
CA GLN A 664 -3.29 -14.75 -17.22
C GLN A 664 -2.29 -15.90 -17.12
N GLU A 665 -2.08 -16.47 -15.91
CA GLU A 665 -1.21 -17.63 -15.71
C GLU A 665 -1.71 -18.85 -16.50
N ASN A 666 -3.00 -19.14 -16.40
CA ASN A 666 -3.64 -20.22 -17.14
C ASN A 666 -3.55 -20.03 -18.67
N VAL A 667 -3.76 -18.80 -19.18
CA VAL A 667 -3.60 -18.48 -20.60
C VAL A 667 -2.16 -18.68 -21.06
N ASN A 668 -1.18 -18.28 -20.27
CA ASN A 668 0.23 -18.47 -20.60
C ASN A 668 0.60 -19.96 -20.65
N GLN A 669 0.05 -20.78 -19.74
CA GLN A 669 0.23 -22.23 -19.76
C GLN A 669 -0.39 -22.86 -21.02
N ALA A 670 -1.59 -22.44 -21.40
CA ALA A 670 -2.24 -22.89 -22.64
C ALA A 670 -1.46 -22.47 -23.89
N LEU A 671 -0.99 -21.23 -23.95
CA LEU A 671 -0.20 -20.72 -25.06
C LEU A 671 1.10 -21.49 -25.22
N ALA A 672 1.78 -21.86 -24.14
CA ALA A 672 2.99 -22.70 -24.20
C ALA A 672 2.72 -24.09 -24.81
N GLN A 673 1.53 -24.66 -24.54
CA GLN A 673 1.11 -25.95 -25.10
C GLN A 673 0.67 -25.84 -26.56
N LEU A 674 0.10 -24.69 -26.97
CA LEU A 674 -0.32 -24.42 -28.35
C LEU A 674 0.82 -23.94 -29.25
N GLN A 675 1.89 -23.38 -28.69
CA GLN A 675 2.95 -22.72 -29.46
C GLN A 675 3.70 -23.67 -30.40
N GLN A 676 3.96 -24.90 -29.98
CA GLN A 676 4.62 -25.89 -30.84
C GLN A 676 3.75 -26.38 -32.00
N PRO A 677 2.52 -26.89 -31.79
CA PRO A 677 1.68 -27.33 -32.90
C PRO A 677 1.28 -26.16 -33.81
N ALA A 678 0.99 -24.98 -33.29
CA ALA A 678 0.63 -23.84 -34.12
C ALA A 678 1.83 -23.26 -34.90
N GLY A 679 3.02 -23.18 -34.29
CA GLY A 679 4.25 -22.76 -34.98
C GLY A 679 4.66 -23.72 -36.10
N LEU A 680 4.48 -25.03 -35.89
CA LEU A 680 4.69 -26.02 -36.94
C LEU A 680 3.65 -25.88 -38.07
N GLY A 681 2.38 -25.63 -37.75
CA GLY A 681 1.32 -25.37 -38.72
C GLY A 681 1.57 -24.16 -39.60
N GLU A 682 1.98 -23.03 -39.01
CA GLU A 682 2.40 -21.83 -39.73
C GLU A 682 3.60 -22.09 -40.66
N MET A 683 4.61 -22.84 -40.18
CA MET A 683 5.77 -23.21 -41.00
C MET A 683 5.38 -24.07 -42.21
N ILE A 684 4.52 -25.07 -42.02
CA ILE A 684 4.03 -25.92 -43.10
C ILE A 684 3.24 -25.10 -44.12
N LYS A 685 2.39 -24.18 -43.65
CA LYS A 685 1.60 -23.28 -44.48
C LYS A 685 2.51 -22.37 -45.33
N GLU A 686 3.52 -21.77 -44.73
CA GLU A 686 4.44 -20.90 -45.45
C GLU A 686 5.29 -21.69 -46.46
N ALA A 687 5.74 -22.89 -46.08
CA ALA A 687 6.44 -23.78 -47.00
C ALA A 687 5.56 -24.20 -48.20
N GLN A 688 4.26 -24.45 -48.00
CA GLN A 688 3.33 -24.71 -49.11
C GLN A 688 3.18 -23.50 -50.05
N LYS A 689 3.14 -22.28 -49.51
CA LYS A 689 3.13 -21.05 -50.33
C LYS A 689 4.43 -20.89 -51.12
N GLU A 690 5.58 -21.12 -50.51
CA GLU A 690 6.88 -21.06 -51.19
C GLU A 690 7.01 -22.10 -52.31
N ILE A 691 6.51 -23.33 -52.07
CA ILE A 691 6.48 -24.39 -53.08
C ILE A 691 5.56 -23.98 -54.23
N ALA A 692 4.37 -23.46 -53.94
CA ALA A 692 3.45 -22.95 -54.96
C ALA A 692 4.06 -21.79 -55.79
N GLN A 693 4.77 -20.87 -55.15
CA GLN A 693 5.45 -19.75 -55.82
C GLN A 693 6.62 -20.24 -56.69
N SER A 694 7.41 -21.20 -56.19
CA SER A 694 8.53 -21.79 -56.93
C SER A 694 8.05 -22.57 -58.16
N LEU A 695 6.94 -23.30 -58.02
CA LEU A 695 6.28 -23.97 -59.14
C LEU A 695 5.69 -22.98 -60.16
N ALA A 696 5.20 -21.83 -59.70
CA ALA A 696 4.73 -20.76 -60.58
C ALA A 696 5.86 -20.18 -61.44
N LYS A 697 7.00 -19.82 -60.83
CA LYS A 697 8.19 -19.33 -61.57
C LYS A 697 8.72 -20.35 -62.58
N LYS A 698 8.57 -21.66 -62.29
CA LYS A 698 9.00 -22.73 -63.20
C LYS A 698 8.03 -22.96 -64.38
N ALA A 699 6.76 -22.63 -64.20
CA ALA A 699 5.74 -22.69 -65.25
C ALA A 699 5.87 -21.54 -66.26
N GLU A 700 6.45 -20.39 -65.86
CA GLU A 700 6.67 -19.22 -66.73
C GLU A 700 7.65 -19.49 -67.90
N GLY A 701 8.46 -20.56 -67.84
CA GLY A 701 9.40 -20.95 -68.91
C GLY A 701 8.92 -22.05 -69.86
N LYS A 702 7.81 -22.75 -69.57
CA LYS A 702 7.19 -23.79 -70.42
C LYS A 702 5.68 -23.90 -70.10
N PRO A 703 4.80 -23.25 -70.89
CA PRO A 703 3.36 -23.19 -70.63
C PRO A 703 2.61 -24.54 -70.65
N GLU A 704 3.21 -25.62 -71.17
CA GLU A 704 2.51 -26.89 -71.46
C GLU A 704 2.87 -28.09 -70.57
N SER A 705 3.61 -27.92 -69.47
CA SER A 705 3.74 -29.04 -68.50
C SER A 705 2.53 -29.06 -67.56
N ALA A 706 1.42 -29.66 -68.01
CA ALA A 706 0.21 -29.87 -67.19
C ALA A 706 0.51 -30.35 -65.75
N PRO A 707 1.50 -31.25 -65.50
CA PRO A 707 1.85 -31.69 -64.15
C PRO A 707 2.39 -30.58 -63.22
N VAL A 708 3.11 -29.57 -63.74
CA VAL A 708 3.64 -28.46 -62.92
C VAL A 708 2.54 -27.49 -62.50
N SER A 709 1.55 -27.26 -63.38
CA SER A 709 0.38 -26.43 -63.06
C SER A 709 -0.53 -27.11 -62.02
N GLU A 710 -0.74 -28.42 -62.14
CA GLU A 710 -1.51 -29.21 -61.18
C GLU A 710 -0.83 -29.30 -59.80
N ALA A 711 0.51 -29.42 -59.79
CA ALA A 711 1.32 -29.33 -58.57
C ALA A 711 1.14 -27.99 -57.85
N LYS A 712 1.21 -26.87 -58.60
CA LYS A 712 1.01 -25.52 -58.06
C LYS A 712 -0.37 -25.38 -57.43
N LYS A 713 -1.42 -25.79 -58.14
CA LYS A 713 -2.80 -25.69 -57.67
C LYS A 713 -3.01 -26.52 -56.39
N SER A 714 -2.46 -27.73 -56.36
CA SER A 714 -2.54 -28.61 -55.18
C SER A 714 -1.78 -28.03 -53.98
N ALA A 715 -0.59 -27.44 -54.17
CA ALA A 715 0.14 -26.77 -53.08
C ALA A 715 -0.59 -25.53 -52.55
N GLN A 716 -1.23 -24.74 -53.42
CA GLN A 716 -2.09 -23.62 -53.00
C GLN A 716 -3.34 -24.11 -52.25
N SER A 717 -3.98 -25.17 -52.73
CA SER A 717 -5.13 -25.78 -52.06
C SER A 717 -4.74 -26.42 -50.73
N ALA A 718 -3.53 -26.95 -50.58
CA ALA A 718 -3.02 -27.41 -49.30
C ALA A 718 -2.87 -26.25 -48.30
N ALA A 719 -2.29 -25.11 -48.73
CA ALA A 719 -2.20 -23.91 -47.91
C ALA A 719 -3.59 -23.36 -47.51
N GLN A 720 -4.54 -23.34 -48.45
CA GLN A 720 -5.93 -22.92 -48.18
C GLN A 720 -6.66 -23.88 -47.23
N LYS A 721 -6.42 -25.18 -47.33
CA LYS A 721 -7.01 -26.16 -46.41
C LYS A 721 -6.41 -26.07 -45.01
N LEU A 722 -5.12 -25.74 -44.89
CA LEU A 722 -4.52 -25.38 -43.60
C LEU A 722 -5.17 -24.12 -43.02
N ASP A 723 -5.49 -23.12 -43.84
CA ASP A 723 -6.26 -21.94 -43.41
C ASP A 723 -7.69 -22.27 -42.98
N GLN A 724 -8.28 -23.29 -43.58
CA GLN A 724 -9.61 -23.81 -43.23
C GLN A 724 -9.59 -24.83 -42.08
N ASN A 725 -8.42 -25.07 -41.46
CA ASN A 725 -8.19 -26.10 -40.44
C ASN A 725 -8.52 -27.54 -40.88
N ASP A 726 -8.54 -27.80 -42.19
CA ASP A 726 -8.67 -29.15 -42.75
C ASP A 726 -7.27 -29.76 -42.94
N LEU A 727 -6.62 -30.14 -41.83
CA LEU A 727 -5.28 -30.72 -41.86
C LEU A 727 -5.26 -32.03 -42.67
N LYS A 728 -6.32 -32.84 -42.55
CA LYS A 728 -6.45 -34.10 -43.28
C LYS A 728 -6.56 -33.87 -44.79
N GLY A 729 -7.40 -32.92 -45.20
CA GLY A 729 -7.50 -32.52 -46.59
C GLY A 729 -6.26 -31.82 -47.09
N ALA A 730 -5.55 -31.04 -46.25
CA ALA A 730 -4.28 -30.43 -46.60
C ALA A 730 -3.19 -31.47 -46.86
N ILE A 731 -3.05 -32.50 -46.02
CA ILE A 731 -2.15 -33.64 -46.26
C ILE A 731 -2.53 -34.36 -47.57
N GLY A 732 -3.83 -34.48 -47.86
CA GLY A 732 -4.33 -35.01 -49.12
C GLY A 732 -3.92 -34.18 -50.34
N GLU A 733 -4.04 -32.85 -50.27
CA GLU A 733 -3.57 -31.94 -51.33
C GLU A 733 -2.05 -31.91 -51.43
N MET A 734 -1.32 -32.05 -50.32
CA MET A 734 0.14 -32.15 -50.31
C MET A 734 0.62 -33.42 -51.02
N ALA A 735 -0.09 -34.54 -50.84
CA ALA A 735 0.19 -35.79 -51.55
C ALA A 735 -0.05 -35.66 -53.07
N LYS A 736 -1.14 -34.97 -53.47
CA LYS A 736 -1.41 -34.66 -54.88
C LYS A 736 -0.33 -33.76 -55.50
N ALA A 737 0.09 -32.73 -54.75
CA ALA A 737 1.18 -31.85 -55.16
C ALA A 737 2.48 -32.64 -55.35
N GLN A 738 2.84 -33.50 -54.39
CA GLN A 738 4.05 -34.33 -54.47
C GLN A 738 4.04 -35.22 -55.71
N LYS A 739 2.95 -35.96 -55.94
CA LYS A 739 2.80 -36.85 -57.11
C LYS A 739 2.92 -36.09 -58.44
N SER A 740 2.37 -34.88 -58.51
CA SER A 740 2.40 -34.05 -59.73
C SER A 740 3.81 -33.50 -60.01
N ILE A 741 4.59 -33.18 -58.96
CA ILE A 741 6.00 -32.76 -59.11
C ILE A 741 6.87 -33.94 -59.58
N GLU A 742 6.64 -35.16 -59.05
CA GLU A 742 7.36 -36.37 -59.46
C GLU A 742 7.09 -36.73 -60.94
N GLN A 743 5.84 -36.60 -61.40
CA GLN A 743 5.48 -36.78 -62.81
C GLN A 743 6.15 -35.74 -63.72
N ALA A 744 6.23 -34.48 -63.26
CA ALA A 744 6.94 -33.43 -63.98
C ALA A 744 8.45 -33.71 -64.09
N ALA A 745 9.05 -34.35 -63.07
CA ALA A 745 10.47 -34.71 -63.06
C ALA A 745 10.78 -35.87 -64.02
N GLN A 746 9.89 -36.86 -64.13
CA GLN A 746 10.03 -38.02 -65.03
C GLN A 746 9.83 -37.66 -66.52
N ALA A 747 9.01 -36.65 -66.80
CA ALA A 747 8.80 -36.15 -68.17
C ALA A 747 9.99 -35.31 -68.71
N GLY A 748 11.05 -35.11 -67.91
CA GLY A 748 12.17 -34.21 -68.19
C GLY A 748 13.52 -34.85 -68.55
N GLU A 749 13.66 -36.18 -68.63
CA GLU A 749 14.90 -36.85 -69.06
C GLU A 749 14.98 -37.00 -70.60
N PRO A 750 16.03 -36.49 -71.28
CA PRO A 750 16.36 -36.92 -72.63
C PRO A 750 17.15 -38.24 -72.59
N LYS A 751 16.62 -39.28 -73.27
CA LYS A 751 17.39 -40.48 -73.62
C LYS A 751 18.44 -40.14 -74.67
N GLY A 752 19.70 -40.44 -74.41
CA GLY A 752 20.78 -40.44 -75.41
C GLY A 752 21.43 -41.82 -75.49
N GLU A 753 21.10 -42.56 -76.55
CA GLU A 753 21.86 -43.75 -76.99
C GLU A 753 23.02 -43.30 -77.89
N GLY A 754 24.20 -43.89 -77.71
CA GLY A 754 25.34 -43.70 -78.60
C GLY A 754 26.66 -44.25 -78.05
N GLU A 755 26.94 -45.52 -78.30
CA GLU A 755 28.28 -46.14 -78.32
C GLU A 755 28.46 -46.81 -79.71
N PRO A 756 29.67 -47.14 -80.23
CA PRO A 756 30.87 -47.52 -79.46
C PRO A 756 32.27 -47.15 -80.05
N LYS A 757 33.31 -47.53 -79.27
CA LYS A 757 34.72 -47.93 -79.60
C LYS A 757 35.84 -46.89 -79.77
N GLY A 758 36.87 -47.05 -78.91
CA GLY A 758 38.29 -47.05 -79.33
C GLY A 758 39.33 -46.50 -78.33
N ALA A 759 39.99 -47.42 -77.59
CA ALA A 759 41.36 -47.38 -77.01
C ALA A 759 41.83 -46.12 -76.22
N SER A 760 42.48 -46.16 -75.06
CA SER A 760 43.38 -47.16 -74.45
C SER A 760 43.67 -46.73 -73.00
N GLN A 761 43.86 -47.72 -72.12
CA GLN A 761 44.35 -47.63 -70.73
C GLN A 761 45.91 -47.65 -70.72
N PRO A 762 46.66 -47.56 -69.58
CA PRO A 762 46.23 -47.48 -68.17
C PRO A 762 47.08 -46.61 -67.21
N LYS A 763 46.66 -46.67 -65.93
CA LYS A 763 47.43 -46.77 -64.66
C LYS A 763 47.51 -45.56 -63.73
N GLY A 764 47.14 -45.83 -62.47
CA GLY A 764 47.68 -45.11 -61.30
C GLY A 764 46.73 -45.05 -60.10
N GLU A 765 46.66 -46.13 -59.31
CA GLU A 765 46.07 -46.14 -57.97
C GLU A 765 46.83 -45.22 -57.00
N ALA A 766 46.12 -44.49 -56.13
CA ALA A 766 46.59 -44.20 -54.77
C ALA A 766 45.42 -43.74 -53.87
N LYS A 767 45.39 -44.33 -52.68
CA LYS A 767 44.48 -44.05 -51.57
C LYS A 767 45.23 -43.18 -50.51
N PRO A 768 44.63 -42.85 -49.36
CA PRO A 768 44.43 -41.50 -48.82
C PRO A 768 45.50 -41.06 -47.80
N GLY A 769 45.55 -39.76 -47.47
CA GLY A 769 46.43 -39.24 -46.42
C GLY A 769 45.95 -37.92 -45.81
N GLU A 770 45.88 -37.91 -44.49
CA GLU A 770 45.51 -36.81 -43.58
C GLU A 770 46.47 -35.61 -43.65
N GLY A 771 45.99 -34.42 -43.28
CA GLY A 771 46.85 -33.25 -43.02
C GLY A 771 46.05 -31.97 -42.81
N LYS A 772 46.24 -31.32 -41.66
CA LYS A 772 45.39 -30.28 -41.06
C LYS A 772 45.96 -28.85 -41.31
N PRO A 773 45.45 -27.77 -40.69
CA PRO A 773 44.81 -26.59 -41.29
C PRO A 773 45.72 -25.34 -41.42
N GLY A 774 45.33 -24.36 -42.25
CA GLY A 774 46.01 -23.07 -42.31
C GLY A 774 45.33 -22.01 -43.17
N GLU A 775 44.74 -21.04 -42.48
CA GLU A 775 44.31 -19.66 -42.81
C GLU A 775 44.49 -19.10 -44.24
N GLY A 776 43.40 -18.52 -44.76
CA GLY A 776 43.40 -17.51 -45.82
C GLY A 776 42.02 -16.84 -45.93
N LYS A 777 41.94 -15.54 -45.59
CA LYS A 777 40.72 -14.70 -45.64
C LYS A 777 40.01 -14.76 -47.00
N PRO A 778 38.66 -14.79 -47.06
CA PRO A 778 37.93 -14.36 -48.25
C PRO A 778 37.62 -12.87 -48.17
N GLY A 779 38.13 -12.14 -49.16
CA GLY A 779 37.79 -10.74 -49.42
C GLY A 779 36.38 -10.56 -49.97
N GLU A 780 35.96 -9.31 -49.96
CA GLU A 780 34.69 -8.77 -50.42
C GLU A 780 34.40 -9.11 -51.89
N GLY A 781 33.18 -9.60 -52.13
CA GLY A 781 32.53 -9.68 -53.44
C GLY A 781 31.04 -9.41 -53.26
N GLN A 782 30.54 -8.38 -53.94
CA GLN A 782 29.20 -7.80 -53.81
C GLN A 782 28.10 -8.75 -54.32
N PRO A 783 26.88 -8.74 -53.72
CA PRO A 783 25.83 -9.73 -53.97
C PRO A 783 25.00 -9.36 -55.20
N GLY A 784 24.94 -10.26 -56.18
CA GLY A 784 24.23 -10.05 -57.43
C GLY A 784 23.97 -11.36 -58.17
N GLY A 785 23.13 -12.20 -57.59
CA GLY A 785 22.61 -13.41 -58.22
C GLY A 785 21.57 -14.03 -57.33
N GLU A 786 20.30 -13.94 -57.71
CA GLU A 786 19.27 -14.79 -57.09
C GLU A 786 19.75 -16.24 -57.16
N PRO A 787 19.63 -17.02 -56.06
CA PRO A 787 19.97 -18.43 -56.09
C PRO A 787 19.17 -19.11 -57.22
N PRO A 788 19.78 -20.05 -57.98
CA PRO A 788 19.09 -20.70 -59.08
C PRO A 788 17.78 -21.35 -58.58
N PRO A 789 16.67 -21.28 -59.35
CA PRO A 789 15.39 -21.83 -58.91
C PRO A 789 15.53 -23.31 -58.62
N ALA A 790 14.97 -23.75 -57.49
CA ALA A 790 15.05 -25.13 -57.03
C ALA A 790 14.63 -26.11 -58.14
N SER A 791 15.43 -27.16 -58.34
CA SER A 791 15.15 -28.17 -59.36
C SER A 791 13.86 -28.95 -59.01
N LEU A 792 13.21 -29.57 -60.00
CA LEU A 792 11.99 -30.37 -59.74
C LEU A 792 12.23 -31.49 -58.70
N PRO A 793 13.37 -32.21 -58.73
CA PRO A 793 13.71 -33.16 -57.66
C PRO A 793 13.86 -32.50 -56.28
N GLN A 794 14.42 -31.29 -56.20
CA GLN A 794 14.54 -30.55 -54.93
C GLN A 794 13.16 -30.08 -54.42
N LEU A 795 12.25 -29.67 -55.30
CA LEU A 795 10.87 -29.31 -54.94
C LEU A 795 10.05 -30.52 -54.50
N ALA A 796 10.25 -31.69 -55.14
CA ALA A 796 9.61 -32.94 -54.72
C ALA A 796 10.06 -33.34 -53.30
N GLN A 797 11.37 -33.26 -53.04
CA GLN A 797 11.92 -33.53 -51.72
C GLN A 797 11.38 -32.56 -50.67
N LYS A 798 11.40 -31.25 -50.95
CA LYS A 798 10.80 -30.23 -50.06
C LYS A 798 9.32 -30.51 -49.79
N GLN A 799 8.53 -30.87 -50.81
CA GLN A 799 7.12 -31.20 -50.63
C GLN A 799 6.92 -32.45 -49.76
N ALA A 800 7.75 -33.48 -49.94
CA ALA A 800 7.70 -34.69 -49.12
C ALA A 800 8.07 -34.42 -47.65
N ASP A 801 9.06 -33.55 -47.41
CA ASP A 801 9.47 -33.15 -46.07
C ASP A 801 8.37 -32.31 -45.38
N VAL A 802 7.75 -31.37 -46.10
CA VAL A 802 6.62 -30.58 -45.59
C VAL A 802 5.39 -31.46 -45.32
N LYS A 803 5.14 -32.48 -46.15
CA LYS A 803 4.06 -33.45 -45.90
C LYS A 803 4.33 -34.27 -44.63
N LYS A 804 5.56 -34.74 -44.40
CA LYS A 804 5.93 -35.44 -43.16
C LYS A 804 5.78 -34.54 -41.93
N LEU A 805 6.12 -33.26 -42.05
CA LEU A 805 5.87 -32.29 -40.98
C LEU A 805 4.37 -32.10 -40.72
N ALA A 806 3.53 -32.12 -41.75
CA ALA A 806 2.07 -32.07 -41.60
C ALA A 806 1.47 -33.35 -41.00
N GLU A 807 2.03 -34.52 -41.33
CA GLU A 807 1.70 -35.80 -40.69
C GLU A 807 2.11 -35.77 -39.20
N LEU A 808 3.31 -35.27 -38.88
CA LEU A 808 3.76 -35.06 -37.50
C LEU A 808 2.87 -34.07 -36.74
N LEU A 809 2.46 -32.97 -37.38
CA LEU A 809 1.51 -32.02 -36.80
C LEU A 809 0.16 -32.67 -36.49
N SER A 810 -0.28 -33.63 -37.31
CA SER A 810 -1.51 -34.39 -37.06
C SER A 810 -1.39 -35.34 -35.87
N GLU A 811 -0.18 -35.71 -35.46
CA GLU A 811 0.11 -36.49 -34.26
C GLU A 811 0.27 -35.62 -33.00
N MET A 812 0.56 -34.32 -33.18
CA MET A 812 0.62 -33.36 -32.09
C MET A 812 -0.79 -33.01 -31.59
N ASN A 813 -0.99 -33.10 -30.27
CA ASN A 813 -2.29 -32.90 -29.66
C ASN A 813 -2.39 -31.52 -29.00
N ALA A 814 -3.34 -30.70 -29.46
CA ALA A 814 -3.68 -29.40 -28.90
C ALA A 814 -4.73 -29.48 -27.77
N THR A 815 -5.37 -30.64 -27.56
CA THR A 815 -6.38 -30.80 -26.51
C THR A 815 -5.89 -30.54 -25.08
N PRO A 816 -4.61 -30.77 -24.71
CA PRO A 816 -4.12 -30.42 -23.36
C PRO A 816 -4.29 -28.93 -23.02
N ALA A 817 -4.30 -28.05 -24.03
CA ALA A 817 -4.48 -26.62 -23.85
C ALA A 817 -5.92 -26.22 -23.53
N ALA A 818 -6.91 -27.09 -23.78
CA ALA A 818 -8.31 -26.79 -23.48
C ALA A 818 -8.55 -26.60 -21.98
N GLN A 819 -7.96 -27.45 -21.13
CA GLN A 819 -8.11 -27.37 -19.68
C GLN A 819 -7.63 -26.04 -19.06
N PRO A 820 -6.40 -25.56 -19.33
CA PRO A 820 -5.98 -24.26 -18.82
C PRO A 820 -6.81 -23.11 -19.40
N LEU A 821 -7.29 -23.18 -20.65
CA LEU A 821 -8.16 -22.15 -21.23
C LEU A 821 -9.54 -22.09 -20.56
N GLU A 822 -10.13 -23.25 -20.27
CA GLU A 822 -11.36 -23.34 -19.47
C GLU A 822 -11.14 -22.82 -18.05
N GLY A 823 -10.03 -23.21 -17.41
CA GLY A 823 -9.68 -22.71 -16.08
C GLY A 823 -9.44 -21.19 -16.04
N ALA A 824 -8.94 -20.60 -17.12
CA ALA A 824 -8.85 -19.14 -17.26
C ALA A 824 -10.24 -18.50 -17.40
N ALA A 825 -11.11 -19.09 -18.24
CA ALA A 825 -12.49 -18.61 -18.42
C ALA A 825 -13.26 -18.67 -17.10
N GLU A 826 -13.14 -19.77 -16.35
CA GLU A 826 -13.76 -19.94 -15.03
C GLU A 826 -13.24 -18.93 -14.01
N ALA A 827 -11.94 -18.62 -14.02
CA ALA A 827 -11.34 -17.67 -13.08
C ALA A 827 -11.86 -16.24 -13.26
N ILE A 828 -12.12 -15.81 -14.51
CA ILE A 828 -12.65 -14.46 -14.79
C ILE A 828 -14.15 -14.41 -15.02
N SER A 829 -14.84 -15.55 -15.16
CA SER A 829 -16.30 -15.57 -15.34
C SER A 829 -17.04 -14.81 -14.24
N PRO A 830 -16.71 -14.95 -12.93
CA PRO A 830 -17.26 -14.11 -11.86
C PRO A 830 -17.04 -12.61 -12.08
N LEU A 831 -15.85 -12.23 -12.56
CA LEU A 831 -15.49 -10.82 -12.74
C LEU A 831 -16.16 -10.20 -13.97
N ALA A 832 -16.17 -10.93 -15.09
CA ALA A 832 -16.93 -10.57 -16.28
C ALA A 832 -18.43 -10.50 -15.98
N ALA A 833 -18.90 -11.34 -15.05
CA ALA A 833 -20.25 -11.31 -14.51
C ALA A 833 -20.50 -10.19 -13.50
N GLY A 834 -19.48 -9.43 -13.07
CA GLY A 834 -19.63 -8.30 -12.14
C GLY A 834 -19.78 -8.72 -10.67
N GLU A 835 -19.38 -9.93 -10.27
CA GLU A 835 -19.44 -10.41 -8.88
C GLU A 835 -18.43 -9.71 -7.95
N ALA A 836 -17.40 -9.05 -8.48
CA ALA A 836 -16.43 -8.28 -7.69
C ALA A 836 -16.85 -6.82 -7.39
N GLY A 837 -18.16 -6.53 -7.43
CA GLY A 837 -18.69 -5.19 -7.24
C GLY A 837 -18.45 -4.26 -8.43
N GLN A 838 -18.51 -2.95 -8.23
CA GLN A 838 -18.29 -1.98 -9.32
C GLN A 838 -16.81 -1.95 -9.75
N LEU A 839 -16.48 -2.75 -10.77
CA LEU A 839 -15.22 -2.63 -11.49
C LEU A 839 -15.27 -1.42 -12.45
N PRO A 840 -14.11 -0.85 -12.81
CA PRO A 840 -14.05 0.19 -13.84
C PRO A 840 -14.74 -0.30 -15.13
N PRO A 841 -15.55 0.53 -15.82
CA PRO A 841 -16.24 0.11 -17.05
C PRO A 841 -15.30 -0.47 -18.12
N ALA A 842 -14.10 0.09 -18.23
CA ALA A 842 -13.04 -0.41 -19.11
C ALA A 842 -12.56 -1.82 -18.70
N ALA A 843 -12.42 -2.08 -17.39
CA ALA A 843 -12.08 -3.41 -16.88
C ALA A 843 -13.21 -4.42 -17.16
N GLN A 844 -14.46 -4.04 -16.92
CA GLN A 844 -15.64 -4.89 -17.16
C GLN A 844 -15.73 -5.31 -18.63
N MET A 845 -15.58 -4.36 -19.56
CA MET A 845 -15.63 -4.63 -20.99
C MET A 845 -14.48 -5.54 -21.44
N SER A 846 -13.27 -5.29 -20.94
CA SER A 846 -12.09 -6.09 -21.26
C SER A 846 -12.20 -7.52 -20.71
N LEU A 847 -12.77 -7.69 -19.52
CA LEU A 847 -13.06 -9.00 -18.93
C LEU A 847 -14.08 -9.79 -19.76
N GLN A 848 -15.11 -9.13 -20.29
CA GLN A 848 -16.11 -9.77 -21.13
C GLN A 848 -15.53 -10.21 -22.50
N GLN A 849 -14.66 -9.38 -23.09
CA GLN A 849 -13.91 -9.74 -24.31
C GLN A 849 -12.94 -10.91 -24.06
N ALA A 850 -12.23 -10.89 -22.94
CA ALA A 850 -11.34 -11.98 -22.54
C ALA A 850 -12.12 -13.28 -22.38
N LEU A 851 -13.25 -13.25 -21.67
CA LEU A 851 -14.07 -14.43 -21.43
C LEU A 851 -14.51 -15.09 -22.75
N GLN A 852 -15.00 -14.30 -23.71
CA GLN A 852 -15.41 -14.82 -25.02
C GLN A 852 -14.25 -15.50 -25.76
N ALA A 853 -13.10 -14.81 -25.83
CA ALA A 853 -11.93 -15.35 -26.53
C ALA A 853 -11.39 -16.62 -25.86
N LEU A 854 -11.49 -16.75 -24.54
CA LEU A 854 -11.11 -17.98 -23.83
C LEU A 854 -12.03 -19.16 -24.15
N MET A 855 -13.35 -18.92 -24.24
CA MET A 855 -14.31 -19.96 -24.61
C MET A 855 -14.06 -20.48 -26.03
N ASP A 856 -13.83 -19.56 -26.98
CA ASP A 856 -13.51 -19.91 -28.37
C ASP A 856 -12.19 -20.68 -28.46
N ALA A 857 -11.16 -20.23 -27.72
CA ALA A 857 -9.87 -20.91 -27.67
C ALA A 857 -9.98 -22.33 -27.08
N ALA A 858 -10.73 -22.49 -25.99
CA ALA A 858 -10.94 -23.76 -25.32
C ALA A 858 -11.64 -24.78 -26.22
N ALA A 859 -12.75 -24.38 -26.87
CA ALA A 859 -13.49 -25.24 -27.78
C ALA A 859 -12.64 -25.69 -28.98
N GLN A 860 -11.84 -24.76 -29.54
CA GLN A 860 -10.95 -25.06 -30.65
C GLN A 860 -9.77 -25.95 -30.24
N ALA A 861 -9.20 -25.74 -29.06
CA ALA A 861 -8.15 -26.61 -28.52
C ALA A 861 -8.66 -28.05 -28.33
N GLU A 862 -9.88 -28.22 -27.80
CA GLU A 862 -10.51 -29.54 -27.63
C GLU A 862 -10.87 -30.20 -28.96
N ALA A 863 -11.21 -29.40 -29.98
CA ALA A 863 -11.37 -29.85 -31.37
C ALA A 863 -10.03 -30.14 -32.08
N ASN A 864 -8.90 -30.10 -31.36
CA ASN A 864 -7.54 -30.26 -31.87
C ASN A 864 -7.12 -29.21 -32.92
N LYS A 865 -7.70 -28.02 -32.89
CA LYS A 865 -7.41 -26.90 -33.81
C LYS A 865 -6.43 -25.91 -33.18
N ALA A 866 -5.14 -26.25 -33.23
CA ALA A 866 -4.07 -25.51 -32.54
C ALA A 866 -3.94 -24.03 -32.96
N MET A 867 -3.98 -23.72 -34.26
CA MET A 867 -3.81 -22.36 -34.78
C MET A 867 -4.90 -21.38 -34.35
N PRO A 868 -6.21 -21.65 -34.57
CA PRO A 868 -7.25 -20.73 -34.13
C PRO A 868 -7.35 -20.65 -32.60
N ALA A 869 -7.09 -21.77 -31.89
CA ALA A 869 -7.04 -21.78 -30.43
C ALA A 869 -5.94 -20.84 -29.91
N GLN A 870 -4.77 -20.83 -30.57
CA GLN A 870 -3.69 -19.92 -30.21
C GLN A 870 -4.07 -18.46 -30.46
N ALA A 871 -4.69 -18.15 -31.60
CA ALA A 871 -5.11 -16.78 -31.93
C ALA A 871 -6.13 -16.24 -30.91
N ASN A 872 -7.11 -17.05 -30.54
CA ASN A 872 -8.11 -16.68 -29.53
C ASN A 872 -7.50 -16.60 -28.12
N ALA A 873 -6.56 -17.48 -27.76
CA ALA A 873 -5.83 -17.38 -26.50
C ALA A 873 -4.96 -16.11 -26.41
N GLN A 874 -4.38 -15.64 -27.52
CA GLN A 874 -3.66 -14.37 -27.59
C GLN A 874 -4.60 -13.16 -27.46
N ALA A 875 -5.78 -13.20 -28.11
CA ALA A 875 -6.79 -12.16 -27.95
C ALA A 875 -7.28 -12.06 -26.50
N ALA A 876 -7.48 -13.21 -25.84
CA ALA A 876 -7.80 -13.27 -24.41
C ALA A 876 -6.68 -12.67 -23.55
N GLN A 877 -5.42 -12.97 -23.84
CA GLN A 877 -4.27 -12.43 -23.12
C GLN A 877 -4.23 -10.90 -23.17
N GLN A 878 -4.48 -10.30 -24.34
CA GLN A 878 -4.51 -8.86 -24.52
C GLN A 878 -5.65 -8.21 -23.73
N ALA A 879 -6.84 -8.80 -23.78
CA ALA A 879 -8.00 -8.30 -23.04
C ALA A 879 -7.81 -8.42 -21.51
N LEU A 880 -7.21 -9.51 -21.02
CA LEU A 880 -6.84 -9.66 -19.61
C LEU A 880 -5.81 -8.61 -19.16
N ALA A 881 -4.85 -8.26 -20.01
CA ALA A 881 -3.87 -7.22 -19.71
C ALA A 881 -4.53 -5.83 -19.61
N GLN A 882 -5.48 -5.51 -20.49
CA GLN A 882 -6.26 -4.27 -20.42
C GLN A 882 -7.14 -4.19 -19.17
N ALA A 883 -7.74 -5.32 -18.76
CA ALA A 883 -8.46 -5.42 -17.50
C ALA A 883 -7.54 -5.17 -16.29
N ALA A 884 -6.37 -5.82 -16.25
CA ALA A 884 -5.39 -5.63 -15.18
C ALA A 884 -4.92 -4.17 -15.06
N ALA A 885 -4.62 -3.51 -16.17
CA ALA A 885 -4.23 -2.10 -16.19
C ALA A 885 -5.33 -1.18 -15.65
N SER A 886 -6.59 -1.42 -16.06
CA SER A 886 -7.74 -0.67 -15.59
C SER A 886 -7.98 -0.85 -14.09
N LEU A 887 -7.79 -2.07 -13.57
CA LEU A 887 -7.90 -2.37 -12.14
C LEU A 887 -6.77 -1.74 -11.33
N ALA A 888 -5.54 -1.74 -11.84
CA ALA A 888 -4.40 -1.09 -11.20
C ALA A 888 -4.59 0.44 -11.08
N LEU A 889 -5.13 1.08 -12.12
CA LEU A 889 -5.47 2.51 -12.10
C LEU A 889 -6.54 2.84 -11.05
N ALA A 890 -7.54 1.96 -10.89
CA ALA A 890 -8.57 2.10 -9.86
C ALA A 890 -8.01 1.91 -8.44
N GLN A 891 -7.10 0.95 -8.25
CA GLN A 891 -6.41 0.72 -6.97
C GLN A 891 -5.48 1.88 -6.57
N ALA A 892 -4.88 2.56 -7.55
CA ALA A 892 -4.05 3.74 -7.34
C ALA A 892 -4.85 5.02 -7.01
N GLY A 893 -6.20 4.96 -7.00
CA GLY A 893 -7.05 6.11 -6.71
C GLY A 893 -7.08 7.17 -7.82
N VAL A 894 -6.52 6.90 -9.00
CA VAL A 894 -6.40 7.86 -10.13
C VAL A 894 -7.64 7.81 -11.04
N GLY A 895 -8.78 7.32 -10.54
CA GLY A 895 -9.86 6.76 -11.37
C GLY A 895 -11.27 7.30 -11.17
N THR A 896 -11.49 8.42 -10.48
CA THR A 896 -12.82 9.08 -10.46
C THR A 896 -12.85 10.30 -11.38
N PRO A 897 -13.24 10.17 -12.67
CA PRO A 897 -13.82 11.29 -13.36
C PRO A 897 -15.25 11.47 -12.85
N GLN A 898 -15.39 12.38 -11.88
CA GLN A 898 -16.67 13.03 -11.62
C GLN A 898 -17.04 13.83 -12.87
N THR A 899 -18.03 13.33 -13.61
CA THR A 899 -18.82 14.03 -14.63
C THR A 899 -18.05 14.83 -15.70
N ALA A 900 -17.78 14.21 -16.86
CA ALA A 900 -17.59 14.94 -18.11
C ALA A 900 -18.36 14.21 -19.23
N GLN A 901 -19.58 14.68 -19.44
CA GLN A 901 -20.44 14.31 -20.55
C GLN A 901 -19.98 15.11 -21.77
N GLY A 902 -19.54 14.43 -22.84
CA GLY A 902 -19.44 15.01 -24.18
C GLY A 902 -18.08 14.91 -24.86
N GLN A 903 -18.15 14.54 -26.14
CA GLN A 903 -17.14 14.71 -27.20
C GLN A 903 -16.03 13.66 -27.31
N GLN A 904 -16.44 12.59 -28.01
CA GLN A 904 -15.66 11.84 -28.98
C GLN A 904 -14.64 12.71 -29.75
N PRO A 905 -13.35 12.35 -29.80
CA PRO A 905 -12.44 12.85 -30.84
C PRO A 905 -12.22 11.78 -31.91
N GLY A 906 -12.40 12.20 -33.16
CA GLY A 906 -12.30 11.38 -34.34
C GLY A 906 -10.89 10.90 -34.69
N GLN A 907 -10.89 9.90 -35.56
CA GLN A 907 -9.74 9.33 -36.24
C GLN A 907 -8.89 10.40 -36.94
N GLY A 908 -7.58 10.37 -36.70
CA GLY A 908 -6.58 11.10 -37.47
C GLY A 908 -5.31 10.28 -37.59
N GLN A 909 -5.09 9.69 -38.76
CA GLN A 909 -3.81 9.11 -39.18
C GLN A 909 -2.75 10.22 -39.26
N GLY A 910 -1.56 9.96 -38.71
CA GLY A 910 -0.38 10.83 -38.86
C GLY A 910 0.90 10.00 -38.81
N GLN A 911 1.64 10.01 -39.92
CA GLN A 911 2.83 9.23 -40.21
C GLN A 911 4.10 9.77 -39.54
N GLN A 912 5.04 8.84 -39.24
CA GLN A 912 6.52 8.96 -39.21
C GLN A 912 7.22 10.08 -38.40
N PRO A 913 8.16 9.72 -37.50
CA PRO A 913 9.22 10.62 -37.05
C PRO A 913 10.49 10.49 -37.92
N GLY A 914 10.88 11.58 -38.56
CA GLY A 914 12.15 11.73 -39.29
C GLY A 914 13.29 12.25 -38.41
N ASN A 915 14.49 11.72 -38.67
CA ASN A 915 15.78 12.12 -38.09
C ASN A 915 16.13 13.59 -38.34
N GLY A 916 16.69 14.27 -37.32
CA GLY A 916 17.34 15.57 -37.46
C GLY A 916 18.50 15.75 -36.48
N LYS A 917 19.74 15.55 -36.97
CA LYS A 917 20.98 16.00 -36.33
C LYS A 917 21.10 17.53 -36.52
N GLY A 918 21.50 18.24 -35.47
CA GLY A 918 21.88 19.65 -35.53
C GLY A 918 23.00 19.95 -34.55
N GLN A 919 24.14 20.38 -35.07
CA GLN A 919 25.40 20.66 -34.38
C GLN A 919 25.42 22.04 -33.68
N GLN A 920 26.29 22.10 -32.68
CA GLN A 920 26.91 23.25 -31.96
C GLN A 920 27.34 24.43 -32.86
N PRO A 921 27.53 25.65 -32.31
CA PRO A 921 28.76 26.04 -31.56
C PRO A 921 28.45 26.94 -30.32
N GLY A 922 29.26 27.17 -29.29
CA GLY A 922 30.71 27.15 -29.09
C GLY A 922 31.20 28.54 -28.62
N ASN A 923 31.55 28.71 -27.34
CA ASN A 923 32.46 29.72 -26.72
C ASN A 923 32.25 29.67 -25.18
N GLY A 924 33.22 29.57 -24.26
CA GLY A 924 34.69 29.63 -24.30
C GLY A 924 35.20 30.41 -23.07
N LYS A 925 36.19 29.83 -22.35
CA LYS A 925 37.09 30.41 -21.32
C LYS A 925 36.54 30.47 -19.87
N GLY A 926 37.28 30.12 -18.81
CA GLY A 926 38.67 29.69 -18.68
C GLY A 926 38.98 29.29 -17.22
N GLN A 927 39.90 28.33 -17.05
CA GLN A 927 40.54 27.96 -15.78
C GLN A 927 41.57 29.03 -15.36
N PRO A 928 41.96 29.01 -14.08
CA PRO A 928 43.39 28.90 -13.80
C PRO A 928 43.76 27.85 -12.72
N GLN A 929 44.73 27.02 -13.12
CA GLN A 929 45.91 26.52 -12.41
C GLN A 929 45.92 26.29 -10.88
N GLN A 930 46.21 25.04 -10.50
CA GLN A 930 46.91 24.69 -9.25
C GLN A 930 48.38 25.15 -9.26
N PRO A 931 48.98 25.26 -8.07
CA PRO A 931 50.30 24.66 -7.86
C PRO A 931 50.43 23.85 -6.54
N GLY A 932 50.79 22.58 -6.68
CA GLY A 932 52.01 21.98 -6.13
C GLY A 932 52.32 21.95 -4.61
N GLN A 933 52.32 20.72 -4.09
CA GLN A 933 53.34 20.07 -3.24
C GLN A 933 53.29 20.12 -1.69
N GLN A 934 53.26 18.88 -1.18
CA GLN A 934 54.10 18.27 -0.14
C GLN A 934 53.63 18.20 1.32
N ALA A 935 53.91 17.00 1.85
CA ALA A 935 53.49 16.42 3.11
C ALA A 935 53.96 17.18 4.37
N GLY A 936 53.03 17.35 5.31
CA GLY A 936 53.31 17.63 6.71
C GLY A 936 52.49 16.68 7.59
N LYS A 937 53.19 15.94 8.47
CA LYS A 937 52.63 15.01 9.46
C LYS A 937 51.51 15.67 10.29
N GLY A 938 50.35 15.03 10.35
CA GLY A 938 49.27 15.37 11.29
C GLY A 938 49.27 14.41 12.47
N ASP A 939 49.39 14.94 13.68
CA ASP A 939 49.49 14.21 14.95
C ASP A 939 48.26 13.32 15.21
N GLY A 940 48.52 12.04 15.55
CA GLY A 940 47.53 10.97 15.70
C GLY A 940 46.51 11.16 16.83
N LYS A 941 45.56 12.09 16.64
CA LYS A 941 44.38 12.28 17.52
C LYS A 941 43.03 12.20 16.79
N GLN A 942 42.99 11.68 15.57
CA GLN A 942 41.74 11.37 14.87
C GLN A 942 41.62 9.86 14.69
N GLY A 943 40.89 9.24 15.62
CA GLY A 943 40.45 7.86 15.48
C GLY A 943 39.48 7.72 14.32
N ASN A 944 39.69 6.70 13.50
CA ASN A 944 38.90 6.34 12.34
C ASN A 944 37.51 5.83 12.78
N TRP A 945 36.48 6.68 12.72
CA TRP A 945 35.10 6.35 13.14
C TRP A 945 34.20 5.83 12.00
N LEU A 946 34.75 5.54 10.82
CA LEU A 946 33.99 5.15 9.63
C LEU A 946 34.19 3.69 9.20
N GLY A 947 34.81 2.83 10.02
CA GLY A 947 35.04 1.42 9.71
C GLY A 947 34.26 0.44 10.58
N ALA A 948 33.53 -0.50 9.95
CA ALA A 948 32.89 -1.63 10.62
C ALA A 948 33.94 -2.65 11.09
N GLY A 949 34.49 -2.45 12.27
CA GLY A 949 35.43 -3.38 12.92
C GLY A 949 36.44 -2.66 13.80
N GLY A 950 36.17 -2.59 15.11
CA GLY A 950 37.06 -1.95 16.07
C GLY A 950 36.40 -1.72 17.43
N ALA A 951 35.83 -2.76 18.02
CA ALA A 951 35.75 -2.80 19.48
C ALA A 951 37.19 -2.99 19.97
N ASP A 952 37.64 -2.14 20.89
CA ASP A 952 38.96 -2.09 21.55
C ASP A 952 39.94 -1.00 21.05
N GLY A 953 39.58 0.26 21.33
CA GLY A 953 40.54 1.36 21.52
C GLY A 953 40.60 1.73 23.00
N ALA A 954 41.80 1.95 23.54
CA ALA A 954 42.12 1.97 24.97
C ALA A 954 41.14 2.80 25.85
N LYS A 955 40.55 2.12 26.84
CA LYS A 955 39.75 2.71 27.92
C LYS A 955 40.58 3.79 28.62
N ARG A 956 40.16 5.06 28.51
CA ARG A 956 40.47 6.05 29.55
C ARG A 956 39.45 5.86 30.66
N ASP A 957 39.95 5.41 31.79
CA ASP A 957 39.25 5.08 33.01
C ASP A 957 38.43 6.31 33.50
N LEU A 958 37.10 6.22 33.42
CA LEU A 958 36.15 7.21 33.96
C LEU A 958 35.71 6.87 35.39
N THR A 959 36.55 6.14 36.14
CA THR A 959 36.32 5.84 37.55
C THR A 959 36.79 6.96 38.50
N GLY A 960 37.32 8.07 37.97
CA GLY A 960 37.68 9.26 38.75
C GLY A 960 36.47 10.07 39.22
N GLY A 961 36.21 10.08 40.53
CA GLY A 961 35.04 10.67 41.18
C GLY A 961 34.94 12.20 41.22
N SER A 962 35.27 12.93 40.14
CA SER A 962 35.25 14.41 40.15
C SER A 962 33.97 15.07 39.59
N GLY A 963 33.01 14.32 39.03
CA GLY A 963 31.84 14.90 38.35
C GLY A 963 30.52 15.01 39.14
N PHE A 964 30.43 14.52 40.38
CA PHE A 964 29.12 14.36 41.08
C PHE A 964 29.11 14.84 42.54
N ILE A 965 29.93 15.83 42.88
CA ILE A 965 30.09 16.30 44.27
C ILE A 965 28.84 17.06 44.77
N GLY A 966 27.99 17.59 43.88
CA GLY A 966 26.80 18.38 44.25
C GLY A 966 25.48 17.61 44.44
N LEU A 967 25.41 16.30 44.18
CA LEU A 967 24.13 15.55 44.21
C LEU A 967 23.89 14.84 45.55
N PRO A 968 22.64 14.80 46.06
CA PRO A 968 22.27 13.96 47.21
C PRO A 968 22.63 12.49 47.00
N ALA A 969 22.99 11.78 48.06
CA ALA A 969 23.46 10.38 47.97
C ALA A 969 22.44 9.44 47.31
N ARG A 970 21.14 9.72 47.48
CA ARG A 970 20.04 8.97 46.86
C ARG A 970 20.00 9.18 45.33
N ASP A 971 20.30 10.38 44.85
CA ASP A 971 20.31 10.70 43.41
C ASP A 971 21.60 10.20 42.74
N ARG A 972 22.73 10.22 43.46
CA ARG A 972 23.94 9.51 43.02
C ARG A 972 23.72 8.00 42.88
N ALA A 973 22.95 7.39 43.79
CA ALA A 973 22.62 5.98 43.74
C ALA A 973 21.62 5.69 42.60
N ALA A 974 20.59 6.52 42.42
CA ALA A 974 19.63 6.40 41.33
C ALA A 974 20.29 6.56 39.95
N ILE A 975 21.23 7.49 39.80
CA ILE A 975 21.98 7.68 38.54
C ILE A 975 22.94 6.50 38.30
N LYS A 976 23.69 6.05 39.31
CA LYS A 976 24.53 4.83 39.19
C LYS A 976 23.72 3.58 38.89
N GLN A 977 22.48 3.49 39.37
CA GLN A 977 21.57 2.38 39.11
C GLN A 977 20.94 2.49 37.70
N SER A 978 20.62 3.70 37.24
CA SER A 978 20.06 3.95 35.89
C SER A 978 21.07 3.81 34.74
N VAL A 979 22.37 3.95 35.01
CA VAL A 979 23.44 3.69 34.03
C VAL A 979 23.75 2.19 33.90
N GLY A 980 23.27 1.37 34.84
CA GLY A 980 23.42 -0.09 34.83
C GLY A 980 22.24 -0.87 34.23
N GLU A 981 21.07 -0.25 34.04
CA GLU A 981 19.91 -0.92 33.42
C GLU A 981 19.92 -0.70 31.90
N LYS A 982 20.61 -1.62 31.22
CA LYS A 982 20.48 -1.81 29.76
C LYS A 982 19.01 -2.08 29.42
N TYR A 983 18.42 -1.20 28.62
CA TYR A 983 17.31 -1.59 27.74
C TYR A 983 17.80 -2.71 26.80
N PRO A 984 16.96 -3.70 26.43
CA PRO A 984 17.45 -4.90 25.76
C PRO A 984 17.79 -4.61 24.30
N GLU A 985 19.03 -4.19 24.02
CA GLU A 985 19.66 -4.24 22.69
C GLU A 985 19.77 -5.68 22.14
N GLU A 986 19.40 -6.68 22.95
CA GLU A 986 19.52 -8.10 22.64
C GLU A 986 18.56 -8.56 21.54
N PHE A 987 17.43 -7.88 21.30
CA PHE A 987 16.52 -8.25 20.21
C PHE A 987 17.00 -7.75 18.84
N GLY A 988 17.52 -6.51 18.79
CA GLY A 988 18.11 -5.94 17.57
C GLY A 988 19.35 -6.72 17.15
N ARG A 989 20.27 -7.00 18.08
CA ARG A 989 21.45 -7.81 17.79
C ARG A 989 21.13 -9.28 17.53
N ALA A 990 20.13 -9.89 18.16
CA ALA A 990 19.75 -11.27 17.85
C ALA A 990 19.09 -11.40 16.47
N VAL A 991 18.26 -10.44 16.06
CA VAL A 991 17.66 -10.38 14.71
C VAL A 991 18.71 -10.04 13.66
N GLU A 992 19.59 -9.07 13.93
CA GLU A 992 20.70 -8.70 13.07
C GLU A 992 21.73 -9.84 12.94
N GLN A 993 22.06 -10.56 14.02
CA GLN A 993 22.92 -11.74 13.99
C GLN A 993 22.22 -12.94 13.32
N TYR A 994 20.91 -13.13 13.49
CA TYR A 994 20.13 -14.17 12.82
C TYR A 994 20.06 -13.92 11.30
N LEU A 995 19.80 -12.69 10.88
CA LEU A 995 19.75 -12.26 9.48
C LEU A 995 21.14 -12.19 8.85
N LYS A 996 22.17 -11.82 9.63
CA LYS A 996 23.58 -11.87 9.21
C LYS A 996 24.06 -13.31 9.02
N ASN A 997 23.69 -14.24 9.91
CA ASN A 997 23.94 -15.67 9.76
C ASN A 997 23.19 -16.29 8.55
N LEU A 998 21.98 -15.79 8.24
CA LEU A 998 21.24 -16.11 7.00
C LEU A 998 21.94 -15.54 5.75
N SER A 999 22.60 -14.38 5.86
CA SER A 999 23.33 -13.74 4.76
C SER A 999 24.76 -14.26 4.53
N ASP A 1000 25.46 -14.70 5.59
CA ASP A 1000 26.86 -15.15 5.52
C ASP A 1000 26.97 -16.61 5.04
N THR A 1001 25.89 -17.41 5.08
CA THR A 1001 25.89 -18.80 4.62
C THR A 1001 25.86 -18.98 3.10
N THR A 1002 25.61 -17.91 2.32
CA THR A 1002 25.61 -17.93 0.85
C THR A 1002 26.83 -17.24 0.22
N SER A 1003 27.67 -16.59 1.02
CA SER A 1003 28.86 -15.85 0.55
C SER A 1003 30.15 -16.60 0.86
N ARG A 1004 30.33 -17.81 0.30
CA ARG A 1004 31.66 -18.43 0.17
C ARG A 1004 31.96 -18.74 -1.30
N PRO A 1005 32.72 -17.88 -2.01
CA PRO A 1005 33.26 -18.24 -3.31
C PRO A 1005 34.29 -19.36 -3.11
N LYS A 1006 34.30 -20.33 -4.03
CA LYS A 1006 35.38 -21.30 -4.17
C LYS A 1006 36.68 -20.54 -4.47
N GLY A 1007 37.56 -20.44 -3.48
CA GLY A 1007 38.98 -20.17 -3.71
C GLY A 1007 39.72 -21.51 -3.72
N ASN A 1008 40.44 -21.78 -4.82
CA ASN A 1008 41.38 -22.89 -4.95
C ASN A 1008 42.34 -22.94 -3.75
N LYS A 1009 42.41 -24.10 -3.09
CA LYS A 1009 43.62 -24.91 -2.89
C LYS A 1009 43.20 -26.31 -2.42
#